data_AF-A0A5B9QS01-F1
#
_entry.id   AF-A0A5B9QS01-F1
#
_cell.length_a   1.000
_cell.length_b   1.000
_cell.length_c   1.000
_cell.angle_alpha   90.00
_cell.angle_beta   90.00
_cell.angle_gamma   90.00
#
_symmetry.space_group_name_H-M   'P 1'
#
loop_
_entity.id
_entity.type
_entity.pdbx_description
1 polymer ?
#
loop_
_entity_poly.entity_id
_entity_poly.type
_entity_poly.pdbx_seq_one_letter_code
_entity_poly.pdbx_strand_id
1 'polypeptide(L)'
;MRRVLKKLLRRPLADLTASTSVHWQTAELEPRLMLAADAGACVGEAVTAEAAEIAQAVPGTQANETCDGSRAGDGSQAAAQHQATQIVLVDAAVSDFQQLAEHLPADAELLLLDADLDGVQQISDALRGRSGVRTIHLLTHGEAGAIRLGSQLLDQPTLLEQADAIRGWSTSLTDGADILLYGCQTAAGDNGAAFIRALADLTGADVAASTDITGHAALGGDWDLERQTGTIESALVFDASALESYQGTLPISIRAAGATGRESMALQIDGVTVQTWDNIGGDYDAGQFETFHYDAAEGVSADRIRVAFTNDQYIPGRLDRNLRVDSITVDRQTLQAEAPTVFSTGTWEHGAITSGFKRSEFLHADGYFQFAADEQQPTEEGSLLKIRAAGDTGREAMELRIDGQTVQTWDRVGGNAGRGRFRTFTYQADETITADRVQIAFTNDFYVEGRVDRNLRVDSLEIDGRQYQTEAPEVFSTGTWLSDEVGIAAGYAQSEYLHADGYFQYAADTVSEYRSIDGSGNNLQSQQYGAAGEPLLRSVTPAYADGIAAPAGQDRPSPREVSNIVVAQEGSILNDRQLSDMVWQWGQFIDHDITLTPVDEDDHFDVPIPERDPYFDPAGTGTVTLPLPRSTAADGTGTDTSNPRQQVNVNTAFIDGSMIYGSDAERAAALRMHEGGRLATSDGDLLPYNTAGLENAETNSPDHFLAGDIRANEQAGLTAMHTLWVREHNHWADKIAAADPTLSDEDIYQQARQIVIGEIQAITLNEYLPALLGRHAIDTFQGYDATVDPGISNLFATAGFRYGHSTLSSTVLRLDNDGNEIAAGNLSLAEAFFSPHLIAEEGIDSLLKGLSSQVSQEIDPYVIDDVRNFLFGPPGAGGLDLASLNIQRGREHGLPDYNTVREQLGLQRVECFADITSDVQLQQRLEAAYGSVDNIDVWVGTLAEDHLPGGSVGELLGTVIVDQFQRLRDGDRLWYQETFSGQQLQHIERTRLSDVIERNTDLTSLQRNVFFVPDNNSRLV
;
A
#
# COMPACT_ATOMS: atom_id res chain seq x y z
N MET A 1 -70.91 29.51 -21.43
CA MET A 1 -70.22 29.04 -20.22
C MET A 1 -68.74 29.31 -20.44
N ARG A 2 -68.09 30.28 -19.78
CA ARG A 2 -68.24 30.70 -18.37
C ARG A 2 -68.01 29.44 -17.52
N ARG A 3 -66.91 29.21 -16.82
CA ARG A 3 -65.98 29.99 -16.01
C ARG A 3 -64.66 29.19 -16.12
N VAL A 4 -63.45 29.72 -16.24
CA VAL A 4 -62.75 30.64 -15.35
C VAL A 4 -61.61 31.26 -16.19
N LEU A 5 -61.91 32.33 -16.90
CA LEU A 5 -60.92 33.21 -17.54
C LEU A 5 -61.48 34.63 -17.40
N LYS A 6 -61.36 35.18 -16.18
CA LYS A 6 -61.63 36.58 -15.80
C LYS A 6 -61.37 36.75 -14.31
N LYS A 7 -60.10 36.90 -13.95
CA LYS A 7 -59.62 37.73 -12.82
C LYS A 7 -58.08 37.73 -12.80
N LEU A 8 -57.51 38.24 -13.89
CA LEU A 8 -56.19 38.85 -13.89
C LEU A 8 -56.37 40.32 -14.26
N LEU A 9 -55.63 41.18 -13.55
CA LEU A 9 -55.37 42.61 -13.77
C LEU A 9 -56.37 43.65 -13.23
N ARG A 10 -55.95 44.34 -12.15
CA ARG A 10 -56.04 45.82 -11.99
C ARG A 10 -55.28 46.34 -10.73
N ARG A 11 -54.05 46.88 -10.96
CA ARG A 11 -53.38 48.07 -10.36
C ARG A 11 -53.06 48.13 -8.83
N PRO A 12 -52.20 49.07 -8.35
CA PRO A 12 -50.82 49.44 -8.72
C PRO A 12 -49.88 49.56 -7.47
N LEU A 13 -48.60 49.90 -7.68
CA LEU A 13 -47.61 50.25 -6.63
C LEU A 13 -48.11 51.33 -5.64
N ALA A 14 -47.85 51.13 -4.34
CA ALA A 14 -47.69 52.18 -3.34
C ALA A 14 -46.75 51.71 -2.19
N ASP A 15 -45.94 52.66 -1.73
CA ASP A 15 -44.85 52.65 -0.76
C ASP A 15 -44.89 51.74 0.50
N LEU A 16 -43.73 51.12 0.74
CA LEU A 16 -42.86 51.20 1.93
C LEU A 16 -43.51 51.59 3.28
N THR A 17 -43.51 50.65 4.23
CA THR A 17 -42.85 50.73 5.57
C THR A 17 -43.50 49.72 6.52
N ALA A 18 -42.75 48.68 6.94
CA ALA A 18 -42.79 48.10 8.29
C ALA A 18 -41.98 46.80 8.35
N SER A 19 -40.95 46.81 9.20
CA SER A 19 -40.27 45.64 9.75
C SER A 19 -41.28 44.62 10.28
N THR A 20 -41.23 43.39 9.77
CA THR A 20 -41.81 42.23 10.46
C THR A 20 -40.71 41.18 10.61
N SER A 21 -40.13 41.17 11.81
CA SER A 21 -39.41 40.06 12.40
C SER A 21 -40.21 38.77 12.24
N VAL A 22 -39.66 37.82 11.49
CA VAL A 22 -40.18 36.46 11.44
C VAL A 22 -39.71 35.75 12.71
N HIS A 23 -40.67 35.39 13.56
CA HIS A 23 -40.46 34.50 14.68
C HIS A 23 -40.37 33.06 14.15
N TRP A 24 -39.23 32.42 14.34
CA TRP A 24 -39.10 30.97 14.17
C TRP A 24 -39.72 30.28 15.39
N GLN A 25 -40.65 29.36 15.14
CA GLN A 25 -41.17 28.45 16.16
C GLN A 25 -40.20 27.29 16.29
N THR A 26 -39.70 27.07 17.50
CA THR A 26 -38.87 25.94 17.92
C THR A 26 -39.71 24.67 17.92
N ALA A 27 -39.49 23.80 16.95
CA ALA A 27 -39.94 22.41 16.98
C ALA A 27 -38.72 21.54 16.64
N GLU A 28 -38.32 20.75 17.65
CA GLU A 28 -37.53 19.50 17.59
C GLU A 28 -36.48 19.40 16.47
N LEU A 29 -35.24 19.76 16.82
CA LEU A 29 -34.03 19.41 16.08
C LEU A 29 -33.26 18.40 16.95
N GLU A 30 -33.12 17.17 16.47
CA GLU A 30 -32.32 16.10 17.09
C GLU A 30 -30.84 16.24 16.67
N PRO A 31 -29.87 16.42 17.58
CA PRO A 31 -28.46 16.66 17.19
C PRO A 31 -27.56 15.40 17.34
N ARG A 32 -26.93 14.97 16.24
CA ARG A 32 -25.94 13.86 16.17
C ARG A 32 -24.71 14.25 15.35
N LEU A 33 -23.51 14.42 15.92
CA LEU A 33 -22.34 14.93 15.20
C LEU A 33 -21.02 14.19 15.49
N MET A 34 -20.30 13.86 14.41
CA MET A 34 -19.12 13.00 14.35
C MET A 34 -18.07 13.73 13.50
N LEU A 35 -16.99 14.25 14.10
CA LEU A 35 -15.83 14.75 13.33
C LEU A 35 -14.71 13.72 13.23
N ALA A 36 -14.68 12.81 14.20
CA ALA A 36 -14.30 11.41 14.05
C ALA A 36 -15.33 10.67 14.89
N ALA A 37 -15.76 9.48 14.48
CA ALA A 37 -16.87 8.76 15.08
C ALA A 37 -17.05 9.01 16.60
N ASP A 38 -18.20 9.59 16.99
CA ASP A 38 -19.00 9.37 18.20
C ASP A 38 -19.25 10.64 19.07
N ALA A 39 -20.26 11.50 18.79
CA ALA A 39 -20.80 12.45 19.80
C ALA A 39 -22.22 13.00 19.48
N GLY A 40 -23.27 12.42 20.08
CA GLY A 40 -24.66 12.94 20.03
C GLY A 40 -25.06 13.72 21.30
N ALA A 41 -25.94 14.72 21.21
CA ALA A 41 -26.29 15.59 22.35
C ALA A 41 -27.65 16.30 22.24
N CYS A 42 -28.56 16.11 23.20
CA CYS A 42 -29.81 16.89 23.40
C CYS A 42 -29.73 17.81 24.63
N VAL A 43 -30.27 19.05 24.55
CA VAL A 43 -30.19 20.11 25.59
C VAL A 43 -31.54 20.34 26.32
N GLY A 44 -31.50 20.47 27.65
CA GLY A 44 -32.60 20.96 28.50
C GLY A 44 -32.31 22.35 29.10
N GLU A 45 -33.30 23.24 29.04
CA GLU A 45 -33.24 24.68 29.38
C GLU A 45 -32.80 25.02 30.83
N ALA A 46 -31.99 26.08 30.98
CA ALA A 46 -31.76 26.75 32.27
C ALA A 46 -31.78 28.29 32.18
N VAL A 47 -32.12 28.87 33.33
CA VAL A 47 -32.77 30.17 33.55
C VAL A 47 -31.76 31.32 33.74
N THR A 48 -32.15 32.52 33.29
CA THR A 48 -31.44 33.80 33.38
C THR A 48 -31.17 34.31 34.82
N ALA A 49 -29.96 34.82 35.12
CA ALA A 49 -29.72 36.21 35.59
C ALA A 49 -28.27 36.51 36.07
N GLU A 50 -27.77 37.64 35.54
CA GLU A 50 -26.88 38.71 36.07
C GLU A 50 -25.51 38.43 36.72
N ALA A 51 -24.53 39.14 36.16
CA ALA A 51 -23.07 39.08 36.38
C ALA A 51 -22.56 39.90 37.58
N ALA A 52 -21.43 39.46 38.15
CA ALA A 52 -20.48 40.30 38.90
C ALA A 52 -19.05 39.72 38.82
N GLU A 53 -18.08 40.60 38.52
CA GLU A 53 -16.63 40.33 38.47
C GLU A 53 -16.06 39.78 39.80
N ILE A 54 -15.00 38.96 39.72
CA ILE A 54 -13.63 39.26 40.23
C ILE A 54 -12.73 38.01 40.15
N ALA A 55 -11.54 38.21 39.57
CA ALA A 55 -10.40 37.32 39.52
C ALA A 55 -9.68 37.15 40.88
N GLN A 56 -9.12 35.95 41.15
CA GLN A 56 -7.74 35.78 41.64
C GLN A 56 -7.36 34.30 41.85
N ALA A 57 -6.10 34.02 41.50
CA ALA A 57 -5.40 32.75 41.46
C ALA A 57 -5.17 32.06 42.82
N VAL A 58 -4.90 30.75 42.79
CA VAL A 58 -4.43 29.92 43.91
C VAL A 58 -3.06 29.30 43.53
N PRO A 59 -2.11 29.13 44.48
CA PRO A 59 -0.71 28.82 44.19
C PRO A 59 -0.43 27.31 44.08
N GLY A 60 0.43 26.94 43.11
CA GLY A 60 0.90 25.57 42.89
C GLY A 60 1.90 25.07 43.94
N THR A 61 1.81 23.78 44.23
CA THR A 61 2.83 22.98 44.95
C THR A 61 3.69 22.26 43.92
N GLN A 62 4.99 22.58 43.88
CA GLN A 62 5.99 21.94 43.04
C GLN A 62 6.27 20.50 43.50
N ALA A 63 6.00 19.52 42.64
CA ALA A 63 6.69 18.24 42.63
C ALA A 63 7.82 18.35 41.60
N ASN A 64 9.05 18.30 42.07
CA ASN A 64 10.25 18.54 41.28
C ASN A 64 10.69 17.21 40.65
N GLU A 65 10.14 16.84 39.50
CA GLU A 65 10.71 15.80 38.63
C GLU A 65 11.95 16.41 37.95
N THR A 66 13.13 15.88 38.27
CA THR A 66 14.40 16.46 37.85
C THR A 66 14.72 16.11 36.39
N CYS A 67 14.46 17.00 35.44
CA CYS A 67 15.29 17.07 34.22
C CYS A 67 16.59 17.81 34.63
N ASP A 68 17.69 17.11 34.96
CA ASP A 68 18.94 17.78 35.30
C ASP A 68 19.55 18.45 34.06
N GLY A 69 19.47 19.79 34.02
CA GLY A 69 20.04 20.66 32.99
C GLY A 69 21.57 20.79 33.05
N SER A 70 22.30 19.67 33.10
CA SER A 70 23.76 19.65 33.13
C SER A 70 24.41 19.22 31.80
N ARG A 71 24.05 19.86 30.67
CA ARG A 71 24.84 19.80 29.43
C ARG A 71 24.98 21.14 28.70
N ALA A 72 25.48 22.14 29.41
CA ALA A 72 26.14 23.28 28.78
C ALA A 72 27.38 23.68 29.59
N GLY A 73 28.54 23.19 29.14
CA GLY A 73 29.84 23.76 29.52
C GLY A 73 30.65 23.00 30.58
N ASP A 74 31.05 21.76 30.30
CA ASP A 74 32.45 21.38 30.51
C ASP A 74 32.94 20.58 29.31
N GLY A 75 34.07 21.03 28.76
CA GLY A 75 34.75 20.32 27.70
C GLY A 75 35.46 19.11 28.31
N SER A 76 35.42 18.00 27.56
CA SER A 76 35.99 16.69 27.87
C SER A 76 35.08 15.75 28.66
N GLN A 77 34.78 14.62 28.01
CA GLN A 77 34.04 13.45 28.49
C GLN A 77 32.51 13.54 28.38
N ALA A 78 32.05 13.57 27.13
CA ALA A 78 30.72 13.06 26.78
C ALA A 78 30.62 11.59 27.22
N ALA A 79 29.46 11.23 27.80
CA ALA A 79 29.04 9.84 27.89
C ALA A 79 29.00 9.29 26.46
N ALA A 80 29.99 8.47 26.13
CA ALA A 80 30.04 7.75 24.88
C ALA A 80 28.82 6.82 24.83
N GLN A 81 27.81 7.20 24.04
CA GLN A 81 27.24 6.20 23.14
C GLN A 81 28.43 5.57 22.45
N HIS A 82 28.62 4.28 22.65
CA HIS A 82 29.62 3.52 21.94
C HIS A 82 29.21 3.58 20.46
N GLN A 83 29.69 4.60 19.72
CA GLN A 83 29.59 4.58 18.27
C GLN A 83 30.38 3.35 17.83
N ALA A 84 29.69 2.38 17.23
CA ALA A 84 30.30 1.15 16.77
C ALA A 84 31.47 1.50 15.86
N THR A 85 32.66 0.98 16.18
CA THR A 85 33.85 1.21 15.37
C THR A 85 33.89 0.28 14.15
N GLN A 86 33.02 -0.72 14.10
CA GLN A 86 32.86 -1.65 13.00
C GLN A 86 31.42 -1.57 12.48
N ILE A 87 31.25 -1.36 11.18
CA ILE A 87 29.95 -1.32 10.52
C ILE A 87 29.84 -2.56 9.64
N VAL A 88 28.80 -3.36 9.83
CA VAL A 88 28.48 -4.53 9.03
C VAL A 88 27.29 -4.20 8.17
N LEU A 89 27.51 -4.04 6.88
CA LEU A 89 26.50 -3.83 5.87
C LEU A 89 26.21 -5.16 5.20
N VAL A 90 24.95 -5.55 5.16
CA VAL A 90 24.51 -6.77 4.48
C VAL A 90 23.54 -6.37 3.38
N ASP A 91 23.76 -6.82 2.16
CA ASP A 91 22.76 -6.71 1.10
C ASP A 91 21.61 -7.68 1.38
N ALA A 92 20.36 -7.19 1.38
CA ALA A 92 19.18 -8.00 1.67
C ALA A 92 18.97 -9.16 0.69
N ALA A 93 19.63 -9.15 -0.48
CA ALA A 93 19.66 -10.29 -1.39
C ALA A 93 20.55 -11.46 -0.90
N VAL A 94 21.30 -11.30 0.20
CA VAL A 94 22.09 -12.37 0.82
C VAL A 94 21.21 -13.19 1.78
N SER A 95 20.92 -14.44 1.41
CA SER A 95 20.11 -15.35 2.22
C SER A 95 20.77 -15.74 3.55
N ASP A 96 19.93 -16.04 4.55
CA ASP A 96 20.34 -16.55 5.87
C ASP A 96 21.31 -15.64 6.65
N PHE A 97 21.46 -14.37 6.25
CA PHE A 97 22.39 -13.45 6.90
C PHE A 97 22.09 -13.26 8.39
N GLN A 98 20.85 -13.52 8.83
CA GLN A 98 20.45 -13.51 10.23
C GLN A 98 21.27 -14.50 11.07
N GLN A 99 21.67 -15.64 10.49
CA GLN A 99 22.54 -16.62 11.18
C GLN A 99 23.96 -16.06 11.42
N LEU A 100 24.44 -15.19 10.52
CA LEU A 100 25.70 -14.45 10.67
C LEU A 100 25.54 -13.26 11.63
N ALA A 101 24.35 -12.67 11.71
CA ALA A 101 24.00 -11.54 12.57
C ALA A 101 23.88 -11.91 14.06
N GLU A 102 23.53 -13.16 14.39
CA GLU A 102 23.29 -13.63 15.76
C GLU A 102 24.53 -13.57 16.69
N HIS A 103 25.74 -13.39 16.15
CA HIS A 103 27.00 -13.45 16.91
C HIS A 103 27.98 -12.30 16.59
N LEU A 104 27.48 -11.12 16.21
CA LEU A 104 28.34 -9.96 15.98
C LEU A 104 29.00 -9.46 17.29
N PRO A 105 30.25 -9.00 17.23
CA PRO A 105 30.92 -8.45 18.41
C PRO A 105 30.22 -7.18 18.88
N ALA A 106 30.28 -6.89 20.18
CA ALA A 106 29.54 -5.76 20.79
C ALA A 106 29.92 -4.37 20.26
N ASP A 107 31.03 -4.23 19.53
CA ASP A 107 31.48 -3.01 18.86
C ASP A 107 31.16 -2.97 17.35
N ALA A 108 30.40 -3.95 16.85
CA ALA A 108 29.87 -4.00 15.49
C ALA A 108 28.38 -3.61 15.44
N GLU A 109 28.01 -2.82 14.45
CA GLU A 109 26.63 -2.46 14.14
C GLU A 109 26.23 -3.04 12.79
N LEU A 110 25.10 -3.75 12.76
CA LEU A 110 24.54 -4.34 11.54
C LEU A 110 23.55 -3.38 10.88
N LEU A 111 23.73 -3.16 9.59
CA LEU A 111 22.86 -2.37 8.73
C LEU A 111 22.49 -3.21 7.51
N LEU A 112 21.19 -3.32 7.22
CA LEU A 112 20.69 -4.02 6.05
C LEU A 112 20.53 -3.02 4.89
N LEU A 113 21.07 -3.35 3.72
CA LEU A 113 20.89 -2.61 2.49
C LEU A 113 19.71 -3.22 1.73
N ASP A 114 18.75 -2.39 1.35
CA ASP A 114 17.63 -2.78 0.50
C ASP A 114 18.13 -3.13 -0.91
N ALA A 115 17.75 -4.31 -1.39
CA ALA A 115 18.14 -4.91 -2.66
C ALA A 115 17.63 -4.15 -3.90
N ASP A 116 16.66 -3.24 -3.74
CA ASP A 116 16.05 -2.47 -4.84
C ASP A 116 16.45 -0.98 -4.85
N LEU A 117 17.11 -0.49 -3.79
CA LEU A 117 17.55 0.90 -3.68
C LEU A 117 19.02 1.07 -4.11
N ASP A 118 19.45 2.31 -4.35
CA ASP A 118 20.85 2.60 -4.71
C ASP A 118 21.78 2.28 -3.51
N GLY A 119 22.58 1.22 -3.62
CA GLY A 119 23.42 0.77 -2.51
C GLY A 119 24.51 1.75 -2.09
N VAL A 120 25.04 2.58 -2.99
CA VAL A 120 26.07 3.58 -2.65
C VAL A 120 25.44 4.74 -1.88
N GLN A 121 24.22 5.15 -2.25
CA GLN A 121 23.47 6.17 -1.52
C GLN A 121 23.11 5.68 -0.12
N GLN A 122 22.67 4.42 0.02
CA GLN A 122 22.37 3.81 1.33
C GLN A 122 23.60 3.79 2.26
N ILE A 123 24.77 3.39 1.75
CA ILE A 123 26.02 3.42 2.53
C ILE A 123 26.40 4.87 2.89
N SER A 124 26.19 5.82 1.96
CA SER A 124 26.46 7.24 2.22
C SER A 124 25.56 7.82 3.31
N ASP A 125 24.30 7.42 3.34
CA ASP A 125 23.34 7.79 4.37
C ASP A 125 23.70 7.15 5.71
N ALA A 126 24.04 5.86 5.71
CA ALA A 126 24.50 5.14 6.89
C ALA A 126 25.72 5.79 7.53
N LEU A 127 26.69 6.26 6.73
CA LEU A 127 27.91 6.88 7.23
C LEU A 127 27.73 8.37 7.62
N ARG A 128 26.61 9.02 7.26
CA ARG A 128 26.40 10.46 7.47
C ARG A 128 26.40 10.80 8.96
N GLY A 129 27.23 11.76 9.35
CA GLY A 129 27.32 12.23 10.73
C GLY A 129 28.07 11.29 11.68
N ARG A 130 28.60 10.16 11.19
CA ARG A 130 29.48 9.27 11.96
C ARG A 130 30.93 9.73 11.87
N SER A 131 31.73 9.35 12.87
CA SER A 131 33.18 9.56 12.86
C SER A 131 33.87 8.44 13.62
N GLY A 132 35.08 8.04 13.20
CA GLY A 132 35.85 7.03 13.92
C GLY A 132 35.53 5.59 13.53
N VAL A 133 34.89 5.36 12.38
CA VAL A 133 34.68 4.01 11.83
C VAL A 133 36.03 3.43 11.40
N ARG A 134 36.43 2.34 12.03
CA ARG A 134 37.67 1.61 11.74
C ARG A 134 37.51 0.56 10.67
N THR A 135 36.32 -0.04 10.56
CA THR A 135 36.11 -1.16 9.65
C THR A 135 34.71 -1.12 9.06
N ILE A 136 34.62 -1.30 7.74
CA ILE A 136 33.38 -1.61 7.03
C ILE A 136 33.45 -3.06 6.55
N HIS A 137 32.49 -3.86 6.96
CA HIS A 137 32.26 -5.22 6.51
C HIS A 137 31.07 -5.20 5.55
N LEU A 138 31.22 -5.68 4.32
CA LEU A 138 30.16 -5.64 3.32
C LEU A 138 29.87 -7.05 2.79
N LEU A 139 28.74 -7.61 3.21
CA LEU A 139 28.29 -8.94 2.79
C LEU A 139 27.31 -8.80 1.63
N THR A 140 27.66 -9.38 0.48
CA THR A 140 26.96 -9.16 -0.79
C THR A 140 27.23 -10.31 -1.76
N HIS A 141 26.43 -10.41 -2.83
CA HIS A 141 26.80 -11.21 -4.00
C HIS A 141 27.91 -10.51 -4.81
N GLY A 142 28.89 -11.29 -5.27
CA GLY A 142 30.04 -10.79 -6.03
C GLY A 142 30.27 -11.54 -7.34
N GLU A 143 30.98 -10.88 -8.25
CA GLU A 143 31.63 -11.50 -9.41
C GLU A 143 32.97 -10.81 -9.71
N ALA A 144 33.76 -11.35 -10.64
CA ALA A 144 35.12 -10.85 -10.92
C ALA A 144 35.15 -9.35 -11.32
N GLY A 145 35.51 -8.47 -10.38
CA GLY A 145 35.59 -7.03 -10.58
C GLY A 145 34.31 -6.25 -10.29
N ALA A 146 33.29 -6.87 -9.70
CA ALA A 146 32.05 -6.19 -9.35
C ALA A 146 31.34 -6.82 -8.13
N ILE A 147 30.48 -6.03 -7.49
CA ILE A 147 29.59 -6.47 -6.40
C ILE A 147 28.17 -5.96 -6.65
N ARG A 148 27.16 -6.67 -6.13
CA ARG A 148 25.77 -6.20 -6.17
C ARG A 148 25.44 -5.42 -4.90
N LEU A 149 25.12 -4.14 -5.02
CA LEU A 149 24.75 -3.31 -3.88
C LEU A 149 23.40 -2.64 -4.14
N GLY A 150 22.41 -3.12 -3.40
CA GLY A 150 21.02 -2.81 -3.69
C GLY A 150 20.67 -3.14 -5.13
N SER A 151 20.02 -2.21 -5.83
CA SER A 151 19.59 -2.42 -7.22
C SER A 151 20.71 -2.36 -8.25
N GLN A 152 21.95 -2.07 -7.84
CA GLN A 152 23.03 -1.78 -8.78
C GLN A 152 24.17 -2.80 -8.72
N LEU A 153 24.77 -3.03 -9.88
CA LEU A 153 26.08 -3.68 -9.97
C LEU A 153 27.15 -2.59 -9.90
N LEU A 154 27.94 -2.60 -8.83
CA LEU A 154 29.04 -1.68 -8.63
C LEU A 154 30.32 -2.30 -9.19
N ASP A 155 30.81 -1.74 -10.29
CA ASP A 155 32.04 -2.09 -10.98
C ASP A 155 32.96 -0.85 -11.10
N GLN A 156 34.13 -0.96 -11.75
CA GLN A 156 35.06 0.16 -11.82
C GLN A 156 34.47 1.41 -12.53
N PRO A 157 33.80 1.29 -13.70
CA PRO A 157 33.07 2.40 -14.30
C PRO A 157 32.05 3.05 -13.37
N THR A 158 31.14 2.29 -12.76
CA THR A 158 30.07 2.84 -11.95
C THR A 158 30.59 3.42 -10.62
N LEU A 159 31.66 2.85 -10.04
CA LEU A 159 32.40 3.46 -8.92
C LEU A 159 32.87 4.89 -9.24
N LEU A 160 33.38 5.11 -10.47
CA LEU A 160 33.92 6.40 -10.87
C LEU A 160 32.82 7.43 -11.17
N GLU A 161 31.66 6.98 -11.65
CA GLU A 161 30.47 7.83 -11.82
C GLU A 161 29.95 8.33 -10.46
N GLN A 162 30.07 7.51 -9.42
CA GLN A 162 29.62 7.81 -8.06
C GLN A 162 30.74 8.28 -7.12
N ALA A 163 31.87 8.69 -7.69
CA ALA A 163 33.09 8.97 -6.94
C ALA A 163 32.94 10.03 -5.84
N ASP A 164 32.05 11.02 -6.00
CA ASP A 164 31.85 12.07 -5.00
C ASP A 164 31.11 11.55 -3.75
N ALA A 165 30.11 10.70 -3.92
CA ALA A 165 29.41 10.05 -2.82
C ALA A 165 30.36 9.13 -2.04
N ILE A 166 31.12 8.31 -2.75
CA ILE A 166 32.07 7.34 -2.18
C ILE A 166 33.25 8.04 -1.48
N ARG A 167 33.77 9.15 -2.04
CA ARG A 167 34.76 9.99 -1.33
C ARG A 167 34.19 10.57 -0.04
N GLY A 168 32.89 10.84 0.01
CA GLY A 168 32.19 11.30 1.21
C GLY A 168 32.37 10.34 2.39
N TRP A 169 32.49 9.04 2.13
CA TRP A 169 32.66 8.02 3.18
C TRP A 169 33.92 8.24 4.01
N SER A 170 35.00 8.74 3.39
CA SER A 170 36.27 9.03 4.06
C SER A 170 36.13 9.96 5.27
N THR A 171 35.10 10.81 5.30
CA THR A 171 34.85 11.73 6.42
C THR A 171 34.43 11.03 7.70
N SER A 172 33.93 9.80 7.59
CA SER A 172 33.47 8.97 8.71
C SER A 172 34.53 7.94 9.14
N LEU A 173 35.51 7.66 8.28
CA LEU A 173 36.55 6.64 8.46
C LEU A 173 37.78 7.14 9.24
N THR A 174 38.46 6.25 9.97
CA THR A 174 39.76 6.55 10.60
C THR A 174 40.93 6.47 9.61
N ASP A 175 42.06 7.09 9.96
CA ASP A 175 43.34 6.83 9.29
C ASP A 175 43.71 5.34 9.43
N GLY A 176 43.75 4.60 8.32
CA GLY A 176 43.92 3.15 8.30
C GLY A 176 42.63 2.37 8.57
N ALA A 177 41.49 2.89 8.13
CA ALA A 177 40.25 2.11 8.11
C ALA A 177 40.32 0.99 7.05
N ASP A 178 39.67 -0.12 7.33
CA ASP A 178 39.59 -1.28 6.45
C ASP A 178 38.17 -1.43 5.84
N ILE A 179 38.08 -1.87 4.59
CA ILE A 179 36.84 -2.31 3.94
C ILE A 179 37.00 -3.77 3.50
N LEU A 180 36.22 -4.67 4.09
CA LEU A 180 36.23 -6.10 3.80
C LEU A 180 34.97 -6.47 3.00
N LEU A 181 35.15 -6.94 1.76
CA LEU A 181 34.07 -7.32 0.86
C LEU A 181 33.90 -8.84 0.83
N TYR A 182 32.79 -9.33 1.37
CA TYR A 182 32.41 -10.74 1.37
C TYR A 182 31.46 -11.00 0.20
N GLY A 183 32.02 -11.11 -1.00
CA GLY A 183 31.29 -11.46 -2.21
C GLY A 183 32.13 -12.34 -3.12
N CYS A 184 31.52 -13.40 -3.63
CA CYS A 184 32.18 -14.41 -4.44
C CYS A 184 33.04 -13.79 -5.56
N GLN A 185 34.32 -14.16 -5.62
CA GLN A 185 35.25 -13.81 -6.70
C GLN A 185 35.46 -12.32 -6.96
N THR A 186 35.02 -11.42 -6.08
CA THR A 186 35.06 -9.96 -6.28
C THR A 186 36.43 -9.44 -6.73
N ALA A 187 37.50 -9.98 -6.16
CA ALA A 187 38.89 -9.59 -6.42
C ALA A 187 39.58 -10.44 -7.50
N ALA A 188 38.88 -11.37 -8.16
CA ALA A 188 39.45 -12.29 -9.13
C ALA A 188 39.94 -11.59 -10.41
N GLY A 189 41.05 -12.10 -10.97
CA GLY A 189 41.62 -11.60 -12.23
C GLY A 189 42.13 -10.15 -12.19
N ASP A 190 42.47 -9.58 -13.34
CA ASP A 190 42.97 -8.19 -13.41
C ASP A 190 41.88 -7.16 -13.11
N ASN A 191 40.62 -7.48 -13.45
CA ASN A 191 39.45 -6.62 -13.19
C ASN A 191 39.20 -6.46 -11.69
N GLY A 192 39.21 -7.56 -10.92
CA GLY A 192 39.09 -7.50 -9.46
C GLY A 192 40.19 -6.71 -8.79
N ALA A 193 41.45 -6.83 -9.26
CA ALA A 193 42.55 -6.00 -8.77
C ALA A 193 42.38 -4.50 -9.08
N ALA A 194 41.75 -4.16 -10.19
CA ALA A 194 41.49 -2.79 -10.58
C ALA A 194 40.32 -2.18 -9.78
N PHE A 195 39.27 -2.98 -9.54
CA PHE A 195 38.10 -2.61 -8.75
C PHE A 195 38.47 -2.24 -7.30
N ILE A 196 39.11 -3.15 -6.56
CA ILE A 196 39.45 -2.89 -5.15
C ILE A 196 40.43 -1.72 -4.98
N ARG A 197 41.32 -1.49 -5.98
CA ARG A 197 42.24 -0.35 -5.97
C ARG A 197 41.49 0.97 -6.18
N ALA A 198 40.52 1.01 -7.09
CA ALA A 198 39.72 2.20 -7.31
C ALA A 198 38.88 2.57 -6.08
N LEU A 199 38.31 1.56 -5.39
CA LEU A 199 37.59 1.78 -4.14
C LEU A 199 38.50 2.34 -3.05
N ALA A 200 39.69 1.75 -2.86
CA ALA A 200 40.69 2.24 -1.90
C ALA A 200 41.15 3.68 -2.19
N ASP A 201 41.39 4.02 -3.47
CA ASP A 201 41.78 5.37 -3.88
C ASP A 201 40.68 6.42 -3.62
N LEU A 202 39.40 6.03 -3.68
CA LEU A 202 38.26 6.92 -3.43
C LEU A 202 38.00 7.13 -1.94
N THR A 203 38.07 6.07 -1.13
CA THR A 203 37.73 6.11 0.30
C THR A 203 38.91 6.46 1.19
N GLY A 204 40.15 6.23 0.71
CA GLY A 204 41.36 6.32 1.52
C GLY A 204 41.55 5.16 2.49
N ALA A 205 40.71 4.11 2.39
CA ALA A 205 40.75 2.91 3.21
C ALA A 205 41.55 1.79 2.53
N ASP A 206 42.03 0.84 3.34
CA ASP A 206 42.59 -0.42 2.85
C ASP A 206 41.44 -1.39 2.53
N VAL A 207 41.53 -2.16 1.44
CA VAL A 207 40.40 -2.97 0.93
C VAL A 207 40.83 -4.42 0.72
N ALA A 208 40.06 -5.38 1.25
CA ALA A 208 40.23 -6.82 1.02
C ALA A 208 38.97 -7.48 0.45
N ALA A 209 39.15 -8.46 -0.43
CA ALA A 209 38.06 -9.18 -1.09
C ALA A 209 38.52 -10.57 -1.58
N SER A 210 37.59 -11.51 -1.74
CA SER A 210 37.85 -12.88 -2.18
C SER A 210 38.08 -13.01 -3.70
N THR A 211 38.86 -14.00 -4.10
CA THR A 211 39.19 -14.41 -5.47
C THR A 211 38.53 -15.73 -5.88
N ASP A 212 37.82 -16.40 -4.97
CA ASP A 212 37.05 -17.63 -5.15
C ASP A 212 35.67 -17.55 -4.44
N ILE A 213 35.05 -18.68 -4.08
CA ILE A 213 33.70 -18.70 -3.52
C ILE A 213 33.76 -18.34 -2.03
N THR A 214 33.00 -17.34 -1.59
CA THR A 214 32.93 -16.94 -0.18
C THR A 214 31.76 -17.66 0.52
N GLY A 215 32.02 -18.49 1.55
CA GLY A 215 30.95 -19.23 2.26
C GLY A 215 31.40 -20.52 2.95
N HIS A 216 30.45 -21.44 3.17
CA HIS A 216 30.68 -22.66 3.96
C HIS A 216 31.59 -23.68 3.24
N ALA A 217 32.58 -24.23 3.97
CA ALA A 217 33.60 -25.14 3.45
C ALA A 217 33.07 -26.43 2.78
N ALA A 218 31.92 -26.95 3.21
CA ALA A 218 31.30 -28.12 2.57
C ALA A 218 30.72 -27.83 1.18
N LEU A 219 30.55 -26.55 0.82
CA LEU A 219 30.02 -26.07 -0.46
C LEU A 219 31.13 -25.61 -1.41
N GLY A 220 32.40 -25.79 -1.02
CA GLY A 220 33.56 -25.42 -1.82
C GLY A 220 33.97 -23.95 -1.73
N GLY A 221 33.36 -23.18 -0.83
CA GLY A 221 33.80 -21.83 -0.47
C GLY A 221 34.58 -21.78 0.83
N ASP A 222 35.23 -20.65 1.08
CA ASP A 222 35.80 -20.33 2.39
C ASP A 222 35.53 -18.85 2.72
N TRP A 223 36.02 -18.35 3.84
CA TRP A 223 35.82 -16.95 4.23
C TRP A 223 37.11 -16.13 4.10
N ASP A 224 38.10 -16.66 3.39
CA ASP A 224 39.34 -15.96 3.16
C ASP A 224 39.10 -14.81 2.16
N LEU A 225 39.89 -13.74 2.32
CA LEU A 225 39.90 -12.59 1.42
C LEU A 225 41.30 -12.49 0.82
N GLU A 226 41.60 -13.33 -0.17
CA GLU A 226 42.98 -13.61 -0.63
C GLU A 226 43.69 -12.40 -1.26
N ARG A 227 42.93 -11.36 -1.64
CA ARG A 227 43.50 -10.18 -2.28
C ARG A 227 43.12 -8.90 -1.55
N GLN A 228 44.15 -8.10 -1.28
CA GLN A 228 44.02 -6.81 -0.61
C GLN A 228 44.82 -5.70 -1.29
N THR A 229 44.42 -4.46 -1.02
CA THR A 229 45.17 -3.23 -1.26
C THR A 229 45.37 -2.53 0.07
N GLY A 230 46.63 -2.20 0.40
CA GLY A 230 46.99 -1.70 1.73
C GLY A 230 47.29 -2.78 2.76
N THR A 231 47.24 -2.43 4.05
CA THR A 231 47.48 -3.33 5.17
C THR A 231 46.18 -3.57 5.93
N ILE A 232 45.60 -4.76 5.80
CA ILE A 232 44.37 -5.09 6.54
C ILE A 232 44.73 -5.46 7.97
N GLU A 233 44.27 -4.66 8.94
CA GLU A 233 44.48 -4.91 10.37
C GLU A 233 43.25 -5.50 11.07
N SER A 234 42.09 -5.45 10.41
CA SER A 234 40.83 -5.97 10.91
C SER A 234 40.70 -7.49 10.71
N ALA A 235 40.15 -8.18 11.71
CA ALA A 235 39.74 -9.56 11.58
C ALA A 235 38.39 -9.64 10.83
N LEU A 236 38.00 -10.85 10.40
CA LEU A 236 36.63 -11.08 9.98
C LEU A 236 35.67 -10.79 11.14
N VAL A 237 34.52 -10.21 10.84
CA VAL A 237 33.55 -9.77 11.87
C VAL A 237 32.74 -10.91 12.46
N PHE A 238 32.63 -12.02 11.71
CA PHE A 238 31.87 -13.20 12.11
C PHE A 238 32.79 -14.19 12.83
N ASP A 239 32.32 -14.75 13.95
CA ASP A 239 33.08 -15.75 14.70
C ASP A 239 33.08 -17.12 14.02
N ALA A 240 34.01 -17.99 14.40
CA ALA A 240 34.16 -19.31 13.77
C ALA A 240 32.90 -20.19 13.89
N SER A 241 32.10 -20.03 14.95
CA SER A 241 30.82 -20.73 15.09
C SER A 241 29.76 -20.21 14.13
N ALA A 242 29.65 -18.89 13.95
CA ALA A 242 28.74 -18.25 12.99
C ALA A 242 29.10 -18.62 11.55
N LEU A 243 30.40 -18.67 11.24
CA LEU A 243 30.91 -19.10 9.93
C LEU A 243 30.69 -20.59 9.67
N GLU A 244 30.74 -21.45 10.69
CA GLU A 244 30.41 -22.88 10.60
C GLU A 244 28.89 -23.14 10.60
N SER A 245 28.10 -22.30 11.27
CA SER A 245 26.65 -22.46 11.40
C SER A 245 25.87 -21.84 10.26
N TYR A 246 26.45 -20.87 9.52
CA TYR A 246 25.84 -20.30 8.33
C TYR A 246 25.58 -21.42 7.31
N GLN A 247 24.32 -21.87 7.27
CA GLN A 247 23.80 -22.88 6.34
C GLN A 247 23.23 -22.21 5.09
N GLY A 248 23.47 -20.91 4.89
CA GLY A 248 23.14 -20.22 3.65
C GLY A 248 23.55 -21.11 2.50
N THR A 249 22.52 -21.50 1.74
CA THR A 249 22.33 -22.61 0.79
C THR A 249 21.41 -23.76 1.29
N LEU A 250 20.13 -23.73 0.91
CA LEU A 250 19.29 -24.93 0.83
C LEU A 250 19.45 -25.56 -0.56
N PRO A 251 20.14 -26.72 -0.69
CA PRO A 251 20.39 -27.28 -1.99
C PRO A 251 19.20 -28.10 -2.50
N ILE A 252 18.68 -27.75 -3.68
CA ILE A 252 18.07 -28.73 -4.58
C ILE A 252 19.10 -29.83 -4.79
N SER A 253 18.76 -31.05 -4.38
CA SER A 253 19.66 -32.19 -4.47
C SER A 253 19.15 -33.19 -5.51
N ILE A 254 19.97 -33.51 -6.50
CA ILE A 254 19.63 -34.42 -7.61
C ILE A 254 20.46 -35.69 -7.46
N ARG A 255 19.82 -36.86 -7.39
CA ARG A 255 20.50 -38.15 -7.36
C ARG A 255 20.48 -38.78 -8.75
N ALA A 256 21.63 -38.81 -9.43
CA ALA A 256 21.73 -39.21 -10.83
C ALA A 256 22.98 -40.05 -11.12
N ALA A 257 22.94 -40.80 -12.23
CA ALA A 257 24.05 -41.61 -12.72
C ALA A 257 24.09 -41.64 -14.25
N GLY A 258 25.29 -41.56 -14.82
CA GLY A 258 25.52 -41.65 -16.25
C GLY A 258 25.92 -43.06 -16.69
N ALA A 259 25.56 -43.45 -17.91
CA ALA A 259 25.96 -44.74 -18.50
C ALA A 259 27.48 -44.88 -18.72
N THR A 260 28.16 -43.76 -18.98
CA THR A 260 29.54 -43.74 -19.47
C THR A 260 30.48 -42.88 -18.63
N GLY A 261 29.96 -42.18 -17.62
CA GLY A 261 30.70 -41.20 -16.82
C GLY A 261 31.01 -39.91 -17.58
N ARG A 262 30.29 -39.66 -18.68
CA ARG A 262 30.49 -38.51 -19.58
C ARG A 262 29.19 -37.77 -19.88
N GLU A 263 28.11 -38.18 -19.24
CA GLU A 263 26.80 -37.56 -19.31
C GLU A 263 26.83 -36.18 -18.64
N SER A 264 26.02 -35.25 -19.12
CA SER A 264 25.88 -33.89 -18.59
C SER A 264 24.41 -33.59 -18.34
N MET A 265 24.10 -32.96 -17.21
CA MET A 265 22.74 -32.55 -16.88
C MET A 265 22.68 -31.08 -16.46
N ALA A 266 21.56 -30.43 -16.71
CA ALA A 266 21.26 -29.08 -16.30
C ALA A 266 20.06 -29.06 -15.36
N LEU A 267 20.14 -28.31 -14.27
CA LEU A 267 19.00 -27.95 -13.44
C LEU A 267 18.38 -26.68 -14.02
N GLN A 268 17.06 -26.68 -14.18
CA GLN A 268 16.30 -25.52 -14.58
C GLN A 268 15.23 -25.18 -13.54
N ILE A 269 15.05 -23.89 -13.26
CA ILE A 269 13.97 -23.34 -12.43
C ILE A 269 13.21 -22.36 -13.33
N ASP A 270 11.89 -22.51 -13.43
CA ASP A 270 11.03 -21.74 -14.35
C ASP A 270 11.51 -21.76 -15.81
N GLY A 271 12.09 -22.90 -16.22
CA GLY A 271 12.66 -23.09 -17.56
C GLY A 271 14.01 -22.39 -17.80
N VAL A 272 14.54 -21.65 -16.83
CA VAL A 272 15.89 -21.05 -16.89
C VAL A 272 16.91 -22.05 -16.37
N THR A 273 17.97 -22.33 -17.14
CA THR A 273 19.07 -23.18 -16.65
C THR A 273 19.87 -22.43 -15.60
N VAL A 274 19.76 -22.89 -14.35
CA VAL A 274 20.41 -22.27 -13.19
C VAL A 274 21.73 -22.95 -12.84
N GLN A 275 21.92 -24.21 -13.25
CA GLN A 275 23.17 -24.94 -13.03
C GLN A 275 23.38 -26.06 -14.04
N THR A 276 24.62 -26.42 -14.34
CA THR A 276 24.98 -27.57 -15.20
C THR A 276 26.10 -28.40 -14.55
N TRP A 277 25.98 -29.73 -14.63
CA TRP A 277 27.00 -30.68 -14.21
C TRP A 277 27.41 -31.57 -15.38
N ASP A 278 28.73 -31.75 -15.55
CA ASP A 278 29.33 -32.58 -16.58
C ASP A 278 30.01 -33.82 -16.01
N ASN A 279 30.17 -34.85 -16.83
CA ASN A 279 30.85 -36.12 -16.47
C ASN A 279 30.18 -36.83 -15.29
N ILE A 280 28.84 -36.86 -15.29
CA ILE A 280 28.03 -37.54 -14.28
C ILE A 280 28.44 -39.00 -14.23
N GLY A 281 29.06 -39.38 -13.10
CA GLY A 281 29.60 -40.71 -12.87
C GLY A 281 28.54 -41.71 -12.40
N GLY A 282 29.00 -42.72 -11.67
CA GLY A 282 28.16 -43.83 -11.21
C GLY A 282 28.08 -45.03 -12.15
N ASP A 283 27.27 -46.00 -11.74
CA ASP A 283 26.93 -47.22 -12.47
C ASP A 283 25.46 -47.52 -12.12
N TYR A 284 24.54 -47.03 -12.95
CA TYR A 284 23.12 -47.22 -12.67
C TYR A 284 22.68 -48.69 -12.73
N ASP A 285 23.39 -49.57 -13.45
CA ASP A 285 23.08 -51.00 -13.51
C ASP A 285 23.46 -51.70 -12.19
N ALA A 286 24.48 -51.18 -11.50
CA ALA A 286 24.87 -51.59 -10.15
C ALA A 286 24.17 -50.79 -9.02
N GLY A 287 23.30 -49.82 -9.36
CA GLY A 287 22.59 -48.95 -8.41
C GLY A 287 23.49 -47.91 -7.71
N GLN A 288 24.62 -47.54 -8.33
CA GLN A 288 25.54 -46.54 -7.82
C GLN A 288 25.23 -45.18 -8.44
N PHE A 289 24.75 -44.24 -7.61
CA PHE A 289 24.38 -42.87 -8.01
C PHE A 289 25.25 -41.85 -7.30
N GLU A 290 25.46 -40.71 -7.96
CA GLU A 290 26.06 -39.52 -7.39
C GLU A 290 24.95 -38.52 -7.00
N THR A 291 25.25 -37.62 -6.07
CA THR A 291 24.33 -36.57 -5.63
C THR A 291 24.92 -35.22 -5.96
N PHE A 292 24.12 -34.38 -6.61
CA PHE A 292 24.47 -33.04 -7.07
C PHE A 292 23.63 -32.02 -6.33
N HIS A 293 24.24 -30.90 -5.96
CA HIS A 293 23.62 -29.88 -5.10
C HIS A 293 23.60 -28.52 -5.81
N TYR A 294 22.48 -27.81 -5.71
CA TYR A 294 22.31 -26.44 -6.20
C TYR A 294 21.50 -25.61 -5.23
N ASP A 295 21.99 -24.43 -4.91
CA ASP A 295 21.46 -23.62 -3.82
C ASP A 295 20.43 -22.63 -4.36
N ALA A 296 19.16 -22.90 -4.03
CA ALA A 296 18.04 -22.14 -4.54
C ALA A 296 17.61 -21.04 -3.55
N ALA A 297 16.98 -19.98 -4.07
CA ALA A 297 16.25 -19.01 -3.25
C ALA A 297 15.10 -19.70 -2.50
N GLU A 298 14.69 -19.18 -1.33
CA GLU A 298 13.57 -19.74 -0.57
C GLU A 298 12.27 -19.76 -1.40
N GLY A 299 11.46 -20.82 -1.23
CA GLY A 299 10.14 -20.95 -1.86
C GLY A 299 10.11 -21.58 -3.27
N VAL A 300 11.19 -22.25 -3.70
CA VAL A 300 11.17 -23.01 -4.97
C VAL A 300 10.43 -24.34 -4.79
N SER A 301 9.22 -24.41 -5.35
CA SER A 301 8.40 -25.62 -5.41
C SER A 301 8.84 -26.58 -6.53
N ALA A 302 8.54 -27.88 -6.36
CA ALA A 302 9.02 -28.93 -7.27
C ALA A 302 8.49 -28.83 -8.72
N ASP A 303 7.32 -28.24 -8.93
CA ASP A 303 6.70 -28.03 -10.25
C ASP A 303 7.47 -27.04 -11.13
N ARG A 304 8.27 -26.18 -10.51
CA ARG A 304 9.14 -25.21 -11.17
C ARG A 304 10.48 -25.82 -11.60
N ILE A 305 10.80 -27.03 -11.16
CA ILE A 305 12.10 -27.68 -11.34
C ILE A 305 12.11 -28.64 -12.54
N ARG A 306 13.14 -28.53 -13.38
CA ARG A 306 13.49 -29.53 -14.41
C ARG A 306 14.91 -30.04 -14.26
N VAL A 307 15.10 -31.35 -14.42
CA VAL A 307 16.43 -31.98 -14.56
C VAL A 307 16.60 -32.42 -16.02
N ALA A 308 17.40 -31.67 -16.78
CA ALA A 308 17.60 -31.87 -18.20
C ALA A 308 18.89 -32.65 -18.51
N PHE A 309 18.81 -33.70 -19.31
CA PHE A 309 19.96 -34.37 -19.92
C PHE A 309 20.36 -33.61 -21.20
N THR A 310 21.63 -33.24 -21.32
CA THR A 310 22.06 -32.17 -22.26
C THR A 310 23.14 -32.58 -23.26
N ASN A 311 23.66 -33.81 -23.19
CA ASN A 311 24.77 -34.23 -24.04
C ASN A 311 24.68 -35.69 -24.51
N ASP A 312 23.47 -36.12 -24.87
CA ASP A 312 23.26 -37.43 -25.45
C ASP A 312 24.20 -37.66 -26.65
N GLN A 313 24.73 -38.88 -26.71
CA GLN A 313 25.57 -39.31 -27.82
C GLN A 313 25.34 -40.79 -28.11
N TYR A 314 24.49 -41.04 -29.10
CA TYR A 314 24.28 -42.39 -29.62
C TYR A 314 25.15 -42.71 -30.84
N ILE A 315 25.97 -43.74 -30.73
CA ILE A 315 26.70 -44.39 -31.84
C ILE A 315 26.36 -45.88 -31.82
N PRO A 316 25.56 -46.38 -32.79
CA PRO A 316 25.10 -47.76 -32.82
C PRO A 316 26.23 -48.79 -32.60
N GLY A 317 26.08 -49.62 -31.56
CA GLY A 317 27.01 -50.69 -31.22
C GLY A 317 28.37 -50.24 -30.67
N ARG A 318 28.55 -48.95 -30.35
CA ARG A 318 29.82 -48.40 -29.85
C ARG A 318 29.67 -47.49 -28.63
N LEU A 319 28.64 -46.64 -28.58
CA LEU A 319 28.42 -45.68 -27.51
C LEU A 319 26.92 -45.38 -27.41
N ASP A 320 26.41 -45.32 -26.20
CA ASP A 320 25.04 -44.88 -25.91
C ASP A 320 25.09 -44.19 -24.56
N ARG A 321 24.73 -42.91 -24.51
CA ARG A 321 24.79 -42.13 -23.28
C ARG A 321 23.37 -41.98 -22.76
N ASN A 322 23.11 -42.58 -21.61
CA ASN A 322 21.82 -42.47 -20.96
C ASN A 322 22.03 -41.86 -19.59
N LEU A 323 21.15 -40.95 -19.20
CA LEU A 323 21.11 -40.40 -17.85
C LEU A 323 19.99 -41.08 -17.09
N ARG A 324 20.31 -41.64 -15.91
CA ARG A 324 19.31 -42.10 -14.96
C ARG A 324 19.24 -41.12 -13.79
N VAL A 325 18.05 -40.56 -13.56
CA VAL A 325 17.75 -39.72 -12.38
C VAL A 325 16.86 -40.56 -11.48
N ASP A 326 17.33 -40.84 -10.26
CA ASP A 326 16.60 -41.62 -9.26
C ASP A 326 15.59 -40.72 -8.55
N SER A 327 16.07 -39.62 -7.98
CA SER A 327 15.21 -38.69 -7.24
C SER A 327 15.77 -37.27 -7.18
N ILE A 328 14.89 -36.33 -6.90
CA ILE A 328 15.26 -34.98 -6.44
C ILE A 328 14.81 -34.77 -5.01
N THR A 329 15.51 -33.95 -4.25
CA THR A 329 15.08 -33.46 -2.94
C THR A 329 14.98 -31.94 -2.97
N VAL A 330 13.81 -31.43 -2.62
CA VAL A 330 13.44 -30.00 -2.58
C VAL A 330 12.71 -29.79 -1.27
N ASP A 331 13.09 -28.78 -0.47
CA ASP A 331 12.49 -28.49 0.84
C ASP A 331 12.33 -29.72 1.77
N ARG A 332 13.34 -30.60 1.78
CA ARG A 332 13.39 -31.87 2.54
C ARG A 332 12.38 -32.94 2.08
N GLN A 333 11.65 -32.73 0.98
CA GLN A 333 10.80 -33.72 0.34
C GLN A 333 11.54 -34.38 -0.85
N THR A 334 11.67 -35.70 -0.82
CA THR A 334 12.25 -36.47 -1.93
C THR A 334 11.17 -36.94 -2.90
N LEU A 335 11.29 -36.55 -4.16
CA LEU A 335 10.41 -36.93 -5.26
C LEU A 335 11.13 -37.92 -6.18
N GLN A 336 10.46 -39.03 -6.49
CA GLN A 336 11.01 -40.08 -7.36
C GLN A 336 10.76 -39.73 -8.82
N ALA A 337 11.77 -39.91 -9.68
CA ALA A 337 11.64 -39.58 -11.11
C ALA A 337 10.61 -40.46 -11.85
N GLU A 338 10.36 -41.67 -11.35
CA GLU A 338 9.35 -42.59 -11.89
C GLU A 338 7.95 -42.40 -11.30
N ALA A 339 7.71 -41.37 -10.49
CA ALA A 339 6.39 -41.10 -9.95
C ALA A 339 5.39 -40.76 -11.08
N PRO A 340 4.10 -41.14 -10.94
CA PRO A 340 3.09 -40.91 -11.98
C PRO A 340 2.81 -39.43 -12.27
N THR A 341 3.32 -38.53 -11.42
CA THR A 341 3.22 -37.08 -11.54
C THR A 341 4.44 -36.45 -12.23
N VAL A 342 5.45 -37.24 -12.61
CA VAL A 342 6.67 -36.74 -13.27
C VAL A 342 6.54 -36.86 -14.78
N PHE A 343 6.68 -35.73 -15.46
CA PHE A 343 6.68 -35.66 -16.92
C PHE A 343 8.11 -35.82 -17.44
N SER A 344 8.29 -36.60 -18.51
CA SER A 344 9.59 -36.80 -19.16
C SER A 344 9.52 -36.58 -20.67
N THR A 345 10.58 -36.05 -21.29
CA THR A 345 10.63 -35.84 -22.76
C THR A 345 11.59 -36.76 -23.49
N GLY A 346 12.50 -37.44 -22.77
CA GLY A 346 13.58 -38.27 -23.33
C GLY A 346 13.44 -39.77 -23.10
N THR A 347 12.26 -40.29 -22.74
CA THR A 347 12.08 -41.69 -22.35
C THR A 347 11.85 -42.62 -23.55
N TRP A 348 12.58 -43.73 -23.64
CA TRP A 348 12.36 -44.76 -24.68
C TRP A 348 11.21 -45.71 -24.31
N GLU A 349 10.14 -45.70 -25.11
CA GLU A 349 9.00 -46.60 -24.94
C GLU A 349 8.50 -47.11 -26.32
N HIS A 350 8.09 -48.37 -26.42
CA HIS A 350 7.54 -48.97 -27.65
C HIS A 350 8.40 -48.82 -28.94
N GLY A 351 9.72 -48.70 -28.79
CA GLY A 351 10.65 -48.63 -29.92
C GLY A 351 10.91 -47.21 -30.45
N ALA A 352 10.51 -46.17 -29.71
CA ALA A 352 10.84 -44.78 -30.00
C ALA A 352 11.06 -43.99 -28.70
N ILE A 353 11.75 -42.84 -28.79
CA ILE A 353 11.74 -41.83 -27.74
C ILE A 353 10.38 -41.14 -27.76
N THR A 354 9.71 -41.07 -26.62
CA THR A 354 8.37 -40.50 -26.48
C THR A 354 8.27 -39.68 -25.20
N SER A 355 7.62 -38.52 -25.27
CA SER A 355 7.33 -37.68 -24.10
C SER A 355 6.10 -38.20 -23.33
N GLY A 356 5.94 -37.78 -22.07
CA GLY A 356 4.75 -38.01 -21.25
C GLY A 356 5.06 -38.34 -19.79
N PHE A 357 4.00 -38.62 -19.02
CA PHE A 357 4.04 -39.12 -17.63
C PHE A 357 4.47 -40.60 -17.57
N LYS A 358 5.67 -40.86 -18.09
CA LYS A 358 6.25 -42.20 -18.15
C LYS A 358 6.87 -42.50 -16.80
N ARG A 359 6.44 -43.57 -16.14
CA ARG A 359 7.06 -44.06 -14.90
C ARG A 359 8.46 -44.63 -15.19
N SER A 360 9.41 -43.75 -15.44
CA SER A 360 10.76 -44.03 -15.91
C SER A 360 11.74 -43.11 -15.21
N GLU A 361 12.90 -43.64 -14.82
CA GLU A 361 14.03 -42.88 -14.30
C GLU A 361 15.04 -42.53 -15.39
N PHE A 362 14.80 -42.96 -16.64
CA PHE A 362 15.78 -42.88 -17.73
C PHE A 362 15.43 -41.83 -18.78
N LEU A 363 16.39 -40.95 -19.05
CA LEU A 363 16.47 -40.14 -20.26
C LEU A 363 17.46 -40.82 -21.21
N HIS A 364 16.93 -41.34 -22.33
CA HIS A 364 17.66 -42.05 -23.38
C HIS A 364 18.04 -41.15 -24.57
N ALA A 365 17.69 -39.87 -24.48
CA ALA A 365 18.01 -38.82 -25.43
C ALA A 365 17.97 -37.48 -24.69
N ASP A 366 18.49 -36.42 -25.31
CA ASP A 366 18.36 -35.05 -24.80
C ASP A 366 16.87 -34.76 -24.46
N GLY A 367 16.62 -34.40 -23.21
CA GLY A 367 15.28 -34.33 -22.65
C GLY A 367 15.35 -33.98 -21.16
N TYR A 368 14.21 -33.97 -20.46
CA TYR A 368 14.19 -33.61 -19.04
C TYR A 368 13.12 -34.39 -18.27
N PHE A 369 13.27 -34.43 -16.94
CA PHE A 369 12.20 -34.70 -15.99
C PHE A 369 11.65 -33.40 -15.42
N GLN A 370 10.32 -33.28 -15.31
CA GLN A 370 9.62 -32.21 -14.61
C GLN A 370 8.67 -32.79 -13.57
N PHE A 371 8.73 -32.26 -12.36
CA PHE A 371 8.01 -32.78 -11.19
C PHE A 371 6.72 -31.97 -10.98
N ALA A 372 5.80 -32.42 -10.12
CA ALA A 372 4.55 -31.71 -9.81
C ALA A 372 4.48 -31.35 -8.32
N ALA A 373 3.75 -30.29 -7.99
CA ALA A 373 3.58 -29.81 -6.61
C ALA A 373 2.63 -30.70 -5.78
N ASP A 374 1.63 -31.35 -6.39
CA ASP A 374 0.60 -32.15 -5.71
C ASP A 374 0.27 -33.50 -6.40
N GLU A 375 -0.22 -34.48 -5.63
CA GLU A 375 -0.54 -35.86 -6.07
C GLU A 375 -1.83 -36.02 -6.93
N GLN A 376 -2.42 -34.93 -7.44
CA GLN A 376 -3.63 -35.04 -8.27
C GLN A 376 -3.29 -35.43 -9.71
N GLN A 377 -3.72 -36.63 -10.12
CA GLN A 377 -3.40 -37.19 -11.44
C GLN A 377 -4.20 -36.52 -12.58
N PRO A 378 -3.54 -35.97 -13.62
CA PRO A 378 -4.18 -35.61 -14.87
C PRO A 378 -4.47 -36.84 -15.75
N THR A 379 -5.51 -36.74 -16.60
CA THR A 379 -5.94 -37.83 -17.51
C THR A 379 -4.99 -37.99 -18.69
N GLU A 380 -4.88 -39.22 -19.22
CA GLU A 380 -3.89 -39.68 -20.22
C GLU A 380 -3.81 -38.92 -21.57
N GLU A 381 -4.63 -37.88 -21.84
CA GLU A 381 -4.75 -37.28 -23.19
C GLU A 381 -4.39 -35.77 -23.30
N GLY A 382 -4.10 -35.04 -22.21
CA GLY A 382 -3.79 -33.59 -22.25
C GLY A 382 -4.91 -32.69 -22.81
N SER A 383 -4.62 -31.42 -23.15
CA SER A 383 -5.61 -30.43 -23.62
C SER A 383 -5.75 -30.35 -25.15
N LEU A 384 -6.99 -30.25 -25.66
CA LEU A 384 -7.31 -30.03 -27.07
C LEU A 384 -7.50 -28.54 -27.39
N LEU A 385 -6.65 -27.99 -28.26
CA LEU A 385 -6.71 -26.60 -28.73
C LEU A 385 -7.31 -26.51 -30.14
N LYS A 386 -8.21 -25.55 -30.39
CA LYS A 386 -8.73 -25.21 -31.72
C LYS A 386 -8.62 -23.71 -31.98
N ILE A 387 -7.98 -23.33 -33.08
CA ILE A 387 -7.80 -21.93 -33.50
C ILE A 387 -8.65 -21.68 -34.73
N ARG A 388 -9.49 -20.64 -34.72
CA ARG A 388 -10.23 -20.18 -35.90
C ARG A 388 -9.50 -18.99 -36.51
N ALA A 389 -8.89 -19.17 -37.68
CA ALA A 389 -8.08 -18.14 -38.34
C ALA A 389 -8.28 -18.10 -39.87
N ALA A 390 -7.94 -16.97 -40.48
CA ALA A 390 -7.97 -16.73 -41.92
C ALA A 390 -6.83 -15.79 -42.34
N GLY A 391 -6.09 -16.16 -43.38
CA GLY A 391 -5.19 -15.25 -44.07
C GLY A 391 -5.87 -14.52 -45.24
N ASP A 392 -5.38 -13.33 -45.56
CA ASP A 392 -5.91 -12.51 -46.65
C ASP A 392 -5.55 -13.02 -48.06
N THR A 393 -4.33 -13.55 -48.22
CA THR A 393 -3.82 -14.04 -49.51
C THR A 393 -3.84 -15.57 -49.61
N GLY A 394 -4.09 -16.26 -48.49
CA GLY A 394 -3.98 -17.71 -48.35
C GLY A 394 -2.53 -18.20 -48.37
N ARG A 395 -1.57 -17.31 -48.12
CA ARG A 395 -0.13 -17.60 -48.04
C ARG A 395 0.48 -17.25 -46.69
N GLU A 396 -0.32 -16.71 -45.78
CA GLU A 396 0.02 -16.41 -44.40
C GLU A 396 0.44 -17.69 -43.67
N ALA A 397 1.36 -17.58 -42.72
CA ALA A 397 1.84 -18.66 -41.88
C ALA A 397 1.57 -18.29 -40.42
N MET A 398 1.05 -19.25 -39.67
CA MET A 398 0.69 -19.11 -38.27
C MET A 398 1.44 -20.15 -37.45
N GLU A 399 1.94 -19.75 -36.29
CA GLU A 399 2.49 -20.63 -35.27
C GLU A 399 1.60 -20.60 -34.03
N LEU A 400 1.30 -21.78 -33.48
CA LEU A 400 0.84 -21.90 -32.10
C LEU A 400 2.07 -22.07 -31.22
N ARG A 401 2.19 -21.22 -30.21
CA ARG A 401 3.20 -21.31 -29.18
C ARG A 401 2.56 -21.58 -27.83
N ILE A 402 3.21 -22.44 -27.04
CA ILE A 402 2.85 -22.71 -25.64
C ILE A 402 4.09 -22.40 -24.82
N ASP A 403 3.98 -21.55 -23.80
CA ASP A 403 5.09 -21.02 -23.01
C ASP A 403 6.22 -20.41 -23.87
N GLY A 404 5.81 -19.70 -24.93
CA GLY A 404 6.74 -19.08 -25.89
C GLY A 404 7.43 -20.06 -26.86
N GLN A 405 7.25 -21.38 -26.73
CA GLN A 405 7.79 -22.36 -27.66
C GLN A 405 6.79 -22.68 -28.78
N THR A 406 7.22 -22.62 -30.04
CA THR A 406 6.39 -23.03 -31.18
C THR A 406 6.14 -24.54 -31.15
N VAL A 407 4.92 -24.92 -30.79
CA VAL A 407 4.48 -26.32 -30.73
C VAL A 407 3.86 -26.80 -32.04
N GLN A 408 3.38 -25.89 -32.88
CA GLN A 408 2.82 -26.22 -34.18
C GLN A 408 2.90 -25.05 -35.17
N THR A 409 3.17 -25.35 -36.44
CA THR A 409 3.20 -24.37 -37.53
C THR A 409 2.23 -24.76 -38.65
N TRP A 410 1.44 -23.81 -39.13
CA TRP A 410 0.59 -23.96 -40.30
C TRP A 410 1.01 -23.00 -41.40
N ASP A 411 1.62 -23.56 -42.45
CA ASP A 411 1.90 -22.83 -43.68
C ASP A 411 0.63 -22.71 -44.55
N ARG A 412 0.37 -21.52 -45.09
CA ARG A 412 -0.80 -21.22 -45.94
C ARG A 412 -2.12 -21.30 -45.17
N VAL A 413 -2.28 -20.42 -44.19
CA VAL A 413 -3.55 -20.15 -43.50
C VAL A 413 -4.55 -19.60 -44.53
N GLY A 414 -5.25 -20.52 -45.19
CA GLY A 414 -6.30 -20.20 -46.14
C GLY A 414 -7.54 -19.63 -45.48
N GLY A 415 -8.47 -19.13 -46.29
CA GLY A 415 -9.67 -18.45 -45.80
C GLY A 415 -9.95 -17.23 -46.67
N ASN A 416 -10.69 -16.28 -46.10
CA ASN A 416 -10.79 -14.93 -46.64
C ASN A 416 -11.19 -14.00 -45.48
N ALA A 417 -10.19 -13.37 -44.83
CA ALA A 417 -10.44 -12.52 -43.67
C ALA A 417 -11.33 -11.32 -44.01
N GLY A 418 -11.09 -10.67 -45.17
CA GLY A 418 -11.95 -9.61 -45.71
C GLY A 418 -13.40 -10.00 -46.05
N ARG A 419 -13.78 -11.29 -45.99
CA ARG A 419 -15.17 -11.78 -46.14
C ARG A 419 -15.64 -12.64 -44.96
N GLY A 420 -14.90 -12.65 -43.84
CA GLY A 420 -15.24 -13.40 -42.63
C GLY A 420 -15.26 -14.93 -42.83
N ARG A 421 -14.43 -15.48 -43.72
CA ARG A 421 -14.36 -16.93 -43.98
C ARG A 421 -13.14 -17.53 -43.28
N PHE A 422 -13.36 -18.04 -42.07
CA PHE A 422 -12.33 -18.67 -41.23
C PHE A 422 -12.21 -20.18 -41.46
N ARG A 423 -11.04 -20.71 -41.11
CA ARG A 423 -10.78 -22.15 -41.00
C ARG A 423 -10.40 -22.48 -39.56
N THR A 424 -10.76 -23.68 -39.12
CA THR A 424 -10.34 -24.21 -37.82
C THR A 424 -9.07 -25.02 -37.98
N PHE A 425 -8.09 -24.75 -37.13
CA PHE A 425 -6.83 -25.45 -36.96
C PHE A 425 -6.84 -26.11 -35.58
N THR A 426 -6.29 -27.30 -35.43
CA THR A 426 -6.42 -28.09 -34.20
C THR A 426 -5.07 -28.63 -33.77
N TYR A 427 -4.81 -28.62 -32.47
CA TYR A 427 -3.61 -29.14 -31.84
C TYR A 427 -4.01 -29.89 -30.56
N GLN A 428 -3.48 -31.09 -30.35
CA GLN A 428 -3.63 -31.83 -29.10
C GLN A 428 -2.34 -31.65 -28.32
N ALA A 429 -2.41 -31.02 -27.16
CA ALA A 429 -1.29 -30.92 -26.23
C ALA A 429 -1.21 -32.21 -25.39
N ASP A 430 0.02 -32.61 -25.08
CA ASP A 430 0.29 -33.80 -24.26
C ASP A 430 0.23 -33.50 -22.75
N GLU A 431 -0.13 -32.26 -22.40
CA GLU A 431 -0.28 -31.71 -21.05
C GLU A 431 -1.53 -30.83 -20.97
N THR A 432 -1.96 -30.47 -19.76
CA THR A 432 -3.06 -29.51 -19.56
C THR A 432 -2.59 -28.09 -19.87
N ILE A 433 -3.33 -27.37 -20.71
CA ILE A 433 -2.99 -26.03 -21.17
C ILE A 433 -4.02 -25.02 -20.66
N THR A 434 -3.54 -23.94 -20.06
CA THR A 434 -4.32 -22.74 -19.72
C THR A 434 -4.09 -21.65 -20.78
N ALA A 435 -5.01 -20.71 -20.92
CA ALA A 435 -4.98 -19.75 -22.01
C ALA A 435 -3.82 -18.74 -21.94
N ASP A 436 -3.38 -18.34 -20.75
CA ASP A 436 -2.19 -17.51 -20.50
C ASP A 436 -0.91 -18.04 -21.15
N ARG A 437 -0.82 -19.37 -21.26
CA ARG A 437 0.32 -20.08 -21.83
C ARG A 437 0.32 -20.06 -23.35
N VAL A 438 -0.79 -19.69 -23.99
CA VAL A 438 -0.98 -19.80 -25.44
C VAL A 438 -0.68 -18.48 -26.16
N GLN A 439 0.18 -18.56 -27.18
CA GLN A 439 0.33 -17.49 -28.18
C GLN A 439 0.00 -18.00 -29.60
N ILE A 440 -0.64 -17.15 -30.40
CA ILE A 440 -0.92 -17.41 -31.82
C ILE A 440 -0.17 -16.37 -32.65
N ALA A 441 0.95 -16.78 -33.26
CA ALA A 441 1.87 -15.90 -33.94
C ALA A 441 1.70 -15.91 -35.47
N PHE A 442 1.71 -14.73 -36.09
CA PHE A 442 1.89 -14.51 -37.52
C PHE A 442 3.38 -14.34 -37.83
N THR A 443 3.94 -15.12 -38.76
CA THR A 443 5.41 -15.24 -38.91
C THR A 443 5.95 -15.08 -40.32
N ASN A 444 5.11 -14.68 -41.28
CA ASN A 444 5.56 -14.49 -42.66
C ASN A 444 4.90 -13.30 -43.35
N ASP A 445 4.85 -12.18 -42.64
CA ASP A 445 4.43 -10.91 -43.21
C ASP A 445 5.21 -10.62 -44.51
N PHE A 446 4.46 -10.15 -45.49
CA PHE A 446 5.00 -9.77 -46.79
C PHE A 446 4.18 -8.62 -47.36
N TYR A 447 4.69 -7.42 -47.15
CA TYR A 447 4.13 -6.20 -47.69
C TYR A 447 4.87 -5.71 -48.95
N VAL A 448 4.10 -5.43 -50.00
CA VAL A 448 4.52 -4.69 -51.19
C VAL A 448 3.45 -3.67 -51.52
N GLU A 449 3.78 -2.40 -51.28
CA GLU A 449 2.89 -1.26 -51.48
C GLU A 449 2.10 -1.33 -52.81
N GLY A 450 0.77 -1.28 -52.69
CA GLY A 450 -0.16 -1.31 -53.82
C GLY A 450 -0.24 -2.64 -54.58
N ARG A 451 0.33 -3.74 -54.07
CA ARG A 451 0.33 -5.06 -54.74
C ARG A 451 -0.08 -6.22 -53.84
N VAL A 452 0.58 -6.39 -52.70
CA VAL A 452 0.37 -7.52 -51.78
C VAL A 452 0.53 -7.00 -50.37
N ASP A 453 -0.40 -7.37 -49.50
CA ASP A 453 -0.31 -7.15 -48.06
C ASP A 453 -0.83 -8.43 -47.41
N ARG A 454 -0.05 -9.02 -46.51
CA ARG A 454 -0.41 -10.29 -45.87
C ARG A 454 -0.77 -9.99 -44.44
N ASN A 455 -2.05 -10.11 -44.13
CA ASN A 455 -2.53 -10.00 -42.76
C ASN A 455 -3.15 -11.32 -42.33
N LEU A 456 -2.90 -11.69 -41.07
CA LEU A 456 -3.53 -12.83 -40.43
C LEU A 456 -4.67 -12.33 -39.55
N ARG A 457 -5.88 -12.86 -39.75
CA ARG A 457 -7.01 -12.64 -38.84
C ARG A 457 -7.27 -13.89 -38.02
N VAL A 458 -7.30 -13.77 -36.70
CA VAL A 458 -7.63 -14.85 -35.76
C VAL A 458 -8.93 -14.46 -35.06
N ASP A 459 -9.97 -15.28 -35.22
CA ASP A 459 -11.30 -15.08 -34.64
C ASP A 459 -11.29 -15.54 -33.18
N SER A 460 -10.94 -16.79 -32.93
CA SER A 460 -10.98 -17.34 -31.58
C SER A 460 -10.02 -18.51 -31.35
N LEU A 461 -9.66 -18.69 -30.09
CA LEU A 461 -9.02 -19.87 -29.54
C LEU A 461 -10.05 -20.67 -28.74
N GLU A 462 -10.03 -21.99 -28.82
CA GLU A 462 -10.80 -22.88 -27.95
C GLU A 462 -9.83 -23.86 -27.28
N ILE A 463 -9.90 -24.03 -25.96
CA ILE A 463 -9.13 -25.00 -25.18
C ILE A 463 -10.11 -25.88 -24.43
N ASP A 464 -10.09 -27.19 -24.67
CA ASP A 464 -10.96 -28.19 -24.02
C ASP A 464 -12.47 -27.85 -24.08
N GLY A 465 -12.89 -27.16 -25.14
CA GLY A 465 -14.28 -26.73 -25.34
C GLY A 465 -14.62 -25.34 -24.82
N ARG A 466 -13.70 -24.67 -24.10
CA ARG A 466 -13.82 -23.27 -23.65
C ARG A 466 -13.25 -22.33 -24.71
N GLN A 467 -14.03 -21.34 -25.15
CA GLN A 467 -13.65 -20.41 -26.23
C GLN A 467 -13.20 -19.05 -25.67
N TYR A 468 -12.12 -18.51 -26.24
CA TYR A 468 -11.52 -17.21 -25.96
C TYR A 468 -11.54 -16.38 -27.25
N GLN A 469 -12.04 -15.15 -27.18
CA GLN A 469 -12.08 -14.24 -28.33
C GLN A 469 -10.76 -13.50 -28.46
N THR A 470 -10.31 -13.24 -29.69
CA THR A 470 -9.01 -12.62 -29.93
C THR A 470 -9.06 -11.10 -29.76
N GLU A 471 -10.24 -10.52 -29.94
CA GLU A 471 -10.55 -9.12 -29.70
C GLU A 471 -10.92 -8.80 -28.25
N ALA A 472 -10.86 -9.78 -27.34
CA ALA A 472 -11.18 -9.54 -25.94
C ALA A 472 -10.16 -8.58 -25.30
N PRO A 473 -10.57 -7.71 -24.34
CA PRO A 473 -9.69 -6.72 -23.70
C PRO A 473 -8.45 -7.33 -23.06
N GLU A 474 -8.51 -8.59 -22.65
CA GLU A 474 -7.44 -9.37 -22.03
C GLU A 474 -6.45 -10.01 -23.02
N VAL A 475 -6.64 -9.85 -24.33
CA VAL A 475 -5.74 -10.40 -25.35
C VAL A 475 -4.71 -9.36 -25.80
N PHE A 476 -3.44 -9.64 -25.50
CA PHE A 476 -2.32 -8.81 -25.92
C PHE A 476 -1.88 -9.16 -27.35
N SER A 477 -1.54 -8.16 -28.15
CA SER A 477 -1.05 -8.33 -29.53
C SER A 477 0.27 -7.60 -29.76
N THR A 478 1.14 -8.09 -30.65
CA THR A 478 2.41 -7.37 -31.00
C THR A 478 2.51 -6.87 -32.43
N GLY A 479 1.59 -7.28 -33.31
CA GLY A 479 1.66 -7.04 -34.75
C GLY A 479 0.46 -6.28 -35.30
N THR A 480 -0.30 -5.56 -34.47
CA THR A 480 -1.57 -4.94 -34.87
C THR A 480 -1.37 -3.48 -35.28
N TRP A 481 -1.99 -3.09 -36.40
CA TRP A 481 -2.07 -1.69 -36.83
C TRP A 481 -3.17 -0.97 -36.06
N LEU A 482 -2.80 0.10 -35.34
CA LEU A 482 -3.75 0.84 -34.49
C LEU A 482 -4.41 1.99 -35.25
N SER A 483 -3.62 2.83 -35.93
CA SER A 483 -4.10 3.96 -36.73
C SER A 483 -3.02 4.47 -37.67
N ASP A 484 -3.37 5.38 -38.60
CA ASP A 484 -2.40 6.05 -39.48
C ASP A 484 -1.36 6.90 -38.72
N GLU A 485 -1.66 7.28 -37.48
CA GLU A 485 -0.77 8.08 -36.61
C GLU A 485 0.19 7.20 -35.81
N VAL A 486 -0.22 5.98 -35.42
CA VAL A 486 0.53 5.08 -34.54
C VAL A 486 1.25 3.97 -35.31
N GLY A 487 0.64 3.46 -36.39
CA GLY A 487 1.16 2.34 -37.17
C GLY A 487 1.02 0.99 -36.44
N ILE A 488 1.94 0.06 -36.75
CA ILE A 488 2.05 -1.24 -36.08
C ILE A 488 2.65 -1.03 -34.68
N ALA A 489 1.93 -1.47 -33.65
CA ALA A 489 2.41 -1.42 -32.28
C ALA A 489 1.92 -2.63 -31.47
N ALA A 490 2.63 -2.93 -30.38
CA ALA A 490 2.20 -3.92 -29.40
C ALA A 490 1.23 -3.32 -28.38
N GLY A 491 0.22 -4.08 -27.96
CA GLY A 491 -0.79 -3.68 -26.99
C GLY A 491 -2.06 -4.53 -27.03
N TYR A 492 -2.98 -4.23 -26.12
CA TYR A 492 -4.34 -4.80 -26.05
C TYR A 492 -5.24 -4.12 -27.10
N ALA A 493 -4.91 -4.33 -28.37
CA ALA A 493 -5.45 -3.59 -29.50
C ALA A 493 -6.91 -3.91 -29.84
N GLN A 494 -7.56 -4.82 -29.10
CA GLN A 494 -8.92 -5.34 -29.34
C GLN A 494 -9.18 -5.58 -30.84
N SER A 495 -8.26 -6.32 -31.47
CA SER A 495 -8.27 -6.54 -32.90
C SER A 495 -8.00 -8.00 -33.17
N GLU A 496 -8.72 -8.55 -34.15
CA GLU A 496 -8.46 -9.90 -34.64
C GLU A 496 -7.29 -9.93 -35.65
N TYR A 497 -6.71 -8.79 -36.02
CA TYR A 497 -5.70 -8.70 -37.08
C TYR A 497 -4.27 -8.52 -36.57
N LEU A 498 -3.38 -9.41 -37.04
CA LEU A 498 -1.95 -9.17 -37.11
C LEU A 498 -1.61 -8.70 -38.53
N HIS A 499 -1.20 -7.44 -38.60
CA HIS A 499 -0.84 -6.72 -39.82
C HIS A 499 0.68 -6.78 -40.13
N ALA A 500 1.47 -7.29 -39.19
CA ALA A 500 2.89 -7.56 -39.34
C ALA A 500 3.26 -8.78 -38.48
N ASP A 501 4.49 -9.26 -38.62
CA ASP A 501 5.02 -10.34 -37.78
C ASP A 501 4.81 -10.01 -36.30
N GLY A 502 4.06 -10.86 -35.60
CA GLY A 502 3.58 -10.61 -34.24
C GLY A 502 2.72 -11.75 -33.73
N TYR A 503 2.11 -11.63 -32.56
CA TYR A 503 1.26 -12.68 -31.99
C TYR A 503 0.12 -12.12 -31.15
N PHE A 504 -0.91 -12.95 -30.94
CA PHE A 504 -1.89 -12.81 -29.87
C PHE A 504 -1.48 -13.64 -28.66
N GLN A 505 -1.65 -13.13 -27.45
CA GLN A 505 -1.47 -13.83 -26.19
C GLN A 505 -2.71 -13.62 -25.30
N TYR A 506 -3.25 -14.72 -24.78
CA TYR A 506 -4.47 -14.73 -23.98
C TYR A 506 -4.11 -14.64 -22.49
N ALA A 507 -5.07 -14.31 -21.62
CA ALA A 507 -4.94 -14.43 -20.17
C ALA A 507 -5.61 -15.72 -19.68
N ALA A 508 -5.16 -16.28 -18.57
CA ALA A 508 -5.92 -17.29 -17.83
C ALA A 508 -7.17 -16.60 -17.29
N ASP A 509 -8.30 -17.30 -17.31
CA ASP A 509 -9.60 -16.85 -16.83
C ASP A 509 -9.53 -15.78 -15.75
N THR A 510 -10.21 -14.65 -15.99
CA THR A 510 -10.57 -13.71 -14.93
C THR A 510 -11.35 -14.48 -13.87
N VAL A 511 -10.70 -14.78 -12.75
CA VAL A 511 -11.43 -14.85 -11.49
C VAL A 511 -11.84 -13.41 -11.21
N SER A 512 -12.99 -12.94 -11.72
CA SER A 512 -13.53 -11.68 -11.21
C SER A 512 -14.15 -11.98 -9.84
N GLU A 513 -13.30 -12.22 -8.84
CA GLU A 513 -13.75 -12.09 -7.48
C GLU A 513 -13.86 -10.60 -7.18
N TYR A 514 -15.06 -10.06 -7.38
CA TYR A 514 -15.35 -8.70 -6.97
C TYR A 514 -15.49 -8.66 -5.45
N ARG A 515 -14.99 -7.56 -4.85
CA ARG A 515 -15.16 -7.29 -3.43
C ARG A 515 -16.65 -7.35 -3.07
N SER A 516 -16.99 -8.01 -1.97
CA SER A 516 -18.30 -7.85 -1.34
C SER A 516 -18.50 -6.38 -0.93
N ILE A 517 -19.76 -6.01 -0.67
CA ILE A 517 -20.09 -4.65 -0.21
C ILE A 517 -19.75 -4.47 1.28
N ASP A 518 -19.86 -5.53 2.07
CA ASP A 518 -19.59 -5.53 3.51
C ASP A 518 -18.16 -5.96 3.87
N GLY A 519 -17.28 -6.13 2.87
CA GLY A 519 -15.90 -6.57 3.06
C GLY A 519 -15.71 -8.06 3.41
N SER A 520 -16.80 -8.81 3.61
CA SER A 520 -16.73 -10.23 3.95
C SER A 520 -16.12 -11.07 2.83
N GLY A 521 -15.42 -12.15 3.19
CA GLY A 521 -14.80 -13.08 2.23
C GLY A 521 -13.49 -12.58 1.61
N ASN A 522 -12.98 -11.40 2.01
CA ASN A 522 -11.67 -10.94 1.57
C ASN A 522 -10.58 -11.94 2.00
N ASN A 523 -10.44 -12.21 3.30
CA ASN A 523 -9.55 -13.28 3.76
C ASN A 523 -10.23 -14.66 3.64
N LEU A 524 -9.60 -15.59 2.92
CA LEU A 524 -10.18 -16.92 2.65
C LEU A 524 -10.22 -17.85 3.86
N GLN A 525 -9.34 -17.64 4.85
CA GLN A 525 -9.27 -18.44 6.07
C GLN A 525 -10.17 -17.84 7.17
N SER A 526 -10.16 -16.52 7.28
CA SER A 526 -10.91 -15.75 8.27
C SER A 526 -11.86 -14.79 7.57
N GLN A 527 -13.01 -15.31 7.09
CA GLN A 527 -13.93 -14.59 6.21
C GLN A 527 -14.52 -13.28 6.76
N GLN A 528 -14.39 -13.03 8.07
CA GLN A 528 -14.87 -11.79 8.70
C GLN A 528 -13.77 -10.74 8.88
N TYR A 529 -12.50 -11.06 8.63
CA TYR A 529 -11.42 -10.08 8.78
C TYR A 529 -11.66 -8.85 7.91
N GLY A 530 -11.73 -7.69 8.58
CA GLY A 530 -12.00 -6.39 7.96
C GLY A 530 -13.44 -6.18 7.49
N ALA A 531 -14.37 -7.10 7.77
CA ALA A 531 -15.78 -6.93 7.39
C ALA A 531 -16.48 -5.87 8.26
N ALA A 532 -17.50 -5.24 7.71
CA ALA A 532 -18.36 -4.30 8.43
C ALA A 532 -19.08 -4.99 9.59
N GLY A 533 -19.11 -4.35 10.75
CA GLY A 533 -19.71 -4.86 11.98
C GLY A 533 -18.75 -5.61 12.90
N GLU A 534 -17.47 -5.75 12.52
CA GLU A 534 -16.47 -6.39 13.38
C GLU A 534 -15.96 -5.46 14.50
N PRO A 535 -15.50 -6.03 15.63
CA PRO A 535 -14.85 -5.25 16.68
C PRO A 535 -13.56 -4.58 16.21
N LEU A 536 -13.28 -3.37 16.73
CA LEU A 536 -11.97 -2.74 16.58
C LEU A 536 -10.88 -3.58 17.24
N LEU A 537 -9.76 -3.77 16.55
CA LEU A 537 -8.62 -4.52 17.07
C LEU A 537 -7.97 -3.82 18.27
N ARG A 538 -7.39 -4.61 19.17
CA ARG A 538 -6.63 -4.12 20.32
C ARG A 538 -5.14 -4.27 20.05
N SER A 539 -4.51 -3.22 19.54
CA SER A 539 -3.04 -3.13 19.40
C SER A 539 -2.34 -2.85 20.74
N VAL A 540 -3.09 -2.32 21.72
CA VAL A 540 -2.63 -2.09 23.10
C VAL A 540 -3.65 -2.64 24.09
N THR A 541 -3.17 -2.97 25.27
CA THR A 541 -3.99 -3.51 26.37
C THR A 541 -5.04 -2.47 26.80
N PRO A 542 -6.33 -2.84 26.91
CA PRO A 542 -7.37 -1.89 27.31
C PRO A 542 -7.21 -1.48 28.79
N ALA A 543 -7.32 -0.19 29.06
CA ALA A 543 -7.15 0.44 30.35
C ALA A 543 -8.47 0.92 30.96
N TYR A 544 -9.41 -0.01 31.20
CA TYR A 544 -10.65 0.29 31.93
C TYR A 544 -10.42 0.35 33.45
N ALA A 545 -11.15 1.20 34.17
CA ALA A 545 -10.99 1.41 35.62
C ALA A 545 -11.27 0.14 36.44
N ASP A 546 -12.22 -0.68 35.99
CA ASP A 546 -12.54 -1.99 36.56
C ASP A 546 -11.88 -3.16 35.80
N GLY A 547 -11.10 -2.86 34.76
CA GLY A 547 -10.54 -3.84 33.83
C GLY A 547 -11.58 -4.53 32.93
N ILE A 548 -12.84 -4.07 32.93
CA ILE A 548 -13.94 -4.69 32.18
C ILE A 548 -14.55 -3.70 31.20
N ALA A 549 -15.18 -2.62 31.69
CA ALA A 549 -15.97 -1.71 30.86
C ALA A 549 -16.15 -0.31 31.45
N ALA A 550 -15.81 -0.07 32.72
CA ALA A 550 -15.94 1.24 33.34
C ALA A 550 -14.84 2.18 32.81
N PRO A 551 -15.18 3.31 32.14
CA PRO A 551 -14.18 4.24 31.63
C PRO A 551 -13.18 4.70 32.71
N ALA A 552 -11.90 4.79 32.33
CA ALA A 552 -10.83 5.26 33.22
C ALA A 552 -10.57 6.76 33.08
N GLY A 553 -9.58 7.28 33.82
CA GLY A 553 -9.16 8.67 33.72
C GLY A 553 -10.01 9.66 34.51
N GLN A 554 -10.85 9.20 35.45
CA GLN A 554 -11.54 10.08 36.41
C GLN A 554 -10.56 10.70 37.43
N ASP A 555 -9.37 10.11 37.57
CA ASP A 555 -8.22 10.58 38.34
C ASP A 555 -7.26 11.47 37.53
N ARG A 556 -7.49 11.60 36.22
CA ARG A 556 -6.80 12.55 35.33
C ARG A 556 -7.54 13.89 35.31
N PRO A 557 -6.87 14.99 34.88
CA PRO A 557 -7.52 16.29 34.72
C PRO A 557 -8.77 16.22 33.82
N SER A 558 -9.70 17.17 34.00
CA SER A 558 -10.87 17.28 33.11
C SER A 558 -10.40 17.45 31.66
N PRO A 559 -11.01 16.75 30.67
CA PRO A 559 -10.71 16.96 29.26
C PRO A 559 -10.82 18.43 28.83
N ARG A 560 -11.79 19.16 29.39
CA ARG A 560 -11.95 20.59 29.11
C ARG A 560 -10.86 21.45 29.74
N GLU A 561 -10.38 21.08 30.91
CA GLU A 561 -9.23 21.75 31.52
C GLU A 561 -7.97 21.55 30.68
N VAL A 562 -7.72 20.32 30.20
CA VAL A 562 -6.64 20.02 29.25
C VAL A 562 -6.83 20.84 27.96
N SER A 563 -8.04 20.88 27.40
CA SER A 563 -8.33 21.65 26.19
C SER A 563 -8.03 23.14 26.38
N ASN A 564 -8.43 23.72 27.51
CA ASN A 564 -8.15 25.13 27.83
C ASN A 564 -6.66 25.41 28.06
N ILE A 565 -5.94 24.50 28.71
CA ILE A 565 -4.53 24.72 29.06
C ILE A 565 -3.60 24.39 27.90
N VAL A 566 -3.79 23.27 27.19
CA VAL A 566 -2.85 22.73 26.19
C VAL A 566 -3.31 22.98 24.76
N VAL A 567 -4.61 22.82 24.47
CA VAL A 567 -5.13 22.78 23.10
C VAL A 567 -5.53 24.14 22.56
N ALA A 568 -5.75 25.12 23.42
CA ALA A 568 -6.11 26.47 22.98
C ALA A 568 -5.06 27.05 22.02
N GLN A 569 -5.54 27.53 20.87
CA GLN A 569 -4.75 28.13 19.80
C GLN A 569 -4.91 29.66 19.79
N GLU A 570 -3.80 30.39 19.65
CA GLU A 570 -3.79 31.85 19.50
C GLU A 570 -3.43 32.26 18.07
N GLY A 571 -4.44 32.58 17.25
CA GLY A 571 -4.24 32.93 15.84
C GLY A 571 -3.91 31.72 14.96
N SER A 572 -3.61 31.96 13.67
CA SER A 572 -3.31 30.89 12.71
C SER A 572 -1.87 30.38 12.89
N ILE A 573 -1.71 29.05 12.93
CA ILE A 573 -0.42 28.35 12.95
C ILE A 573 -0.41 27.49 11.68
N LEU A 574 0.22 27.99 10.62
CA LEU A 574 0.24 27.32 9.33
C LEU A 574 1.25 26.18 9.33
N ASN A 575 0.94 25.09 8.63
CA ASN A 575 1.85 23.95 8.51
C ASN A 575 3.20 24.36 7.87
N ASP A 576 4.30 24.05 8.54
CA ASP A 576 5.66 24.44 8.15
C ASP A 576 6.13 23.75 6.85
N ARG A 577 5.52 22.62 6.48
CA ARG A 577 5.79 21.86 5.25
C ARG A 577 4.89 22.26 4.07
N GLN A 578 4.11 23.34 4.21
CA GLN A 578 3.17 23.83 3.19
C GLN A 578 2.13 22.77 2.78
N LEU A 579 1.73 21.90 3.72
CA LEU A 579 0.60 21.01 3.48
C LEU A 579 -0.66 21.83 3.22
N SER A 580 -1.44 21.42 2.23
CA SER A 580 -2.70 22.07 1.90
C SER A 580 -3.85 21.54 2.75
N ASP A 581 -4.97 22.25 2.77
CA ASP A 581 -6.22 21.77 3.36
C ASP A 581 -6.72 20.46 2.72
N MET A 582 -6.23 20.09 1.52
CA MET A 582 -6.52 18.79 0.92
C MET A 582 -6.01 17.61 1.77
N VAL A 583 -4.99 17.81 2.62
CA VAL A 583 -4.48 16.74 3.50
C VAL A 583 -5.54 16.29 4.50
N TRP A 584 -6.19 17.23 5.20
CA TRP A 584 -7.22 16.86 6.17
C TRP A 584 -8.53 16.48 5.49
N GLN A 585 -8.82 17.07 4.31
CA GLN A 585 -9.99 16.67 3.55
C GLN A 585 -9.89 15.22 3.05
N TRP A 586 -8.73 14.82 2.53
CA TRP A 586 -8.48 13.44 2.11
C TRP A 586 -8.41 12.49 3.30
N GLY A 587 -7.75 12.90 4.39
CA GLY A 587 -7.72 12.15 5.63
C GLY A 587 -9.12 11.84 6.16
N GLN A 588 -10.01 12.84 6.21
CA GLN A 588 -11.42 12.66 6.57
C GLN A 588 -12.15 11.72 5.61
N PHE A 589 -11.92 11.86 4.30
CA PHE A 589 -12.55 11.01 3.30
C PHE A 589 -12.14 9.54 3.43
N ILE A 590 -10.87 9.26 3.75
CA ILE A 590 -10.36 7.91 4.02
C ILE A 590 -10.82 7.40 5.40
N ASP A 591 -10.82 8.21 6.45
CA ASP A 591 -11.34 7.85 7.78
C ASP A 591 -12.78 7.34 7.66
N HIS A 592 -13.58 8.01 6.83
CA HIS A 592 -14.96 7.65 6.57
C HIS A 592 -15.13 6.43 5.66
N ASP A 593 -14.08 6.01 4.96
CA ASP A 593 -14.05 4.72 4.26
C ASP A 593 -13.85 3.59 5.27
N ILE A 594 -12.85 3.73 6.14
CA ILE A 594 -12.35 2.61 6.92
C ILE A 594 -12.92 2.51 8.34
N THR A 595 -13.56 3.58 8.86
CA THR A 595 -14.06 3.60 10.24
C THR A 595 -15.38 4.34 10.43
N LEU A 596 -16.28 3.69 11.17
CA LEU A 596 -17.43 4.30 11.82
C LEU A 596 -17.78 3.48 13.06
N THR A 597 -17.77 4.11 14.23
CA THR A 597 -18.32 3.50 15.44
C THR A 597 -19.70 4.09 15.69
N PRO A 598 -20.70 3.29 16.12
CA PRO A 598 -22.00 3.82 16.53
C PRO A 598 -22.02 4.12 18.03
N VAL A 599 -22.97 4.94 18.48
CA VAL A 599 -23.16 5.28 19.90
C VAL A 599 -24.44 4.71 20.50
N ASP A 600 -24.43 4.49 21.81
CA ASP A 600 -25.60 4.20 22.64
C ASP A 600 -26.06 5.48 23.34
N GLU A 601 -27.15 6.06 22.85
CA GLU A 601 -27.71 7.33 23.34
C GLU A 601 -28.24 7.27 24.79
N ASP A 602 -28.35 6.07 25.38
CA ASP A 602 -28.81 5.91 26.76
C ASP A 602 -27.64 5.73 27.77
N ASP A 603 -26.41 5.48 27.30
CA ASP A 603 -25.21 5.25 28.14
C ASP A 603 -24.24 6.44 28.01
N HIS A 604 -24.01 7.21 29.07
CA HIS A 604 -23.27 8.49 29.00
C HIS A 604 -21.97 8.50 29.80
N PHE A 605 -20.93 9.13 29.24
CA PHE A 605 -19.67 9.47 29.89
C PHE A 605 -19.28 10.93 29.63
N ASP A 606 -20.19 11.83 29.98
CA ASP A 606 -20.10 13.27 29.75
C ASP A 606 -18.81 13.91 30.27
N VAL A 607 -18.37 14.97 29.59
CA VAL A 607 -17.20 15.77 29.96
C VAL A 607 -17.57 16.75 31.08
N PRO A 608 -16.93 16.69 32.26
CA PRO A 608 -17.16 17.68 33.31
C PRO A 608 -16.55 19.03 32.95
N ILE A 609 -17.36 20.10 32.98
CA ILE A 609 -16.90 21.47 32.71
C ILE A 609 -16.35 22.11 34.00
N PRO A 610 -15.13 22.68 33.98
CA PRO A 610 -14.59 23.42 35.11
C PRO A 610 -15.50 24.59 35.54
N GLU A 611 -15.61 24.82 36.85
CA GLU A 611 -16.36 25.98 37.38
C GLU A 611 -15.81 27.27 36.77
N ARG A 612 -16.71 28.11 36.24
CA ARG A 612 -16.36 29.40 35.60
C ARG A 612 -15.61 29.25 34.28
N ASP A 613 -15.76 28.12 33.59
CA ASP A 613 -15.33 28.04 32.19
C ASP A 613 -15.99 29.19 31.40
N PRO A 614 -15.20 30.03 30.69
CA PRO A 614 -15.71 31.26 30.10
C PRO A 614 -16.73 31.04 28.97
N TYR A 615 -16.77 29.84 28.39
CA TYR A 615 -17.64 29.48 27.27
C TYR A 615 -18.86 28.69 27.75
N PHE A 616 -18.62 27.62 28.53
CA PHE A 616 -19.65 26.63 28.85
C PHE A 616 -20.28 26.80 30.23
N ASP A 617 -19.57 27.37 31.22
CA ASP A 617 -20.11 27.67 32.56
C ASP A 617 -19.80 29.11 33.03
N PRO A 618 -20.15 30.15 32.24
CA PRO A 618 -19.79 31.53 32.58
C PRO A 618 -20.44 32.03 33.88
N ALA A 619 -21.50 31.36 34.34
CA ALA A 619 -22.18 31.65 35.60
C ALA A 619 -21.50 31.01 36.82
N GLY A 620 -20.51 30.14 36.62
CA GLY A 620 -19.78 29.48 37.70
C GLY A 620 -20.65 28.54 38.54
N THR A 621 -21.52 27.78 37.89
CA THR A 621 -22.41 26.83 38.58
C THR A 621 -21.64 25.60 39.09
N GLY A 622 -20.56 25.22 38.38
CA GLY A 622 -19.77 24.02 38.68
C GLY A 622 -20.53 22.71 38.43
N THR A 623 -21.65 22.75 37.71
CA THR A 623 -22.51 21.58 37.45
C THR A 623 -22.71 21.28 35.97
N VAL A 624 -22.12 22.08 35.07
CA VAL A 624 -22.27 21.89 33.63
C VAL A 624 -21.43 20.70 33.16
N THR A 625 -21.98 19.92 32.24
CA THR A 625 -21.28 18.86 31.52
C THR A 625 -21.49 19.02 30.01
N LEU A 626 -20.53 18.57 29.19
CA LEU A 626 -20.78 18.34 27.77
C LEU A 626 -21.19 16.89 27.57
N PRO A 627 -22.33 16.62 26.92
CA PRO A 627 -22.80 15.26 26.69
C PRO A 627 -21.83 14.44 25.83
N LEU A 628 -21.60 13.19 26.23
CA LEU A 628 -20.87 12.20 25.43
C LEU A 628 -21.51 10.81 25.63
N PRO A 629 -22.43 10.39 24.74
CA PRO A 629 -22.92 9.02 24.69
C PRO A 629 -21.78 8.06 24.42
N ARG A 630 -21.74 6.92 25.09
CA ARG A 630 -20.70 5.92 24.96
C ARG A 630 -20.87 5.13 23.67
N SER A 631 -19.76 4.68 23.10
CA SER A 631 -19.80 3.94 21.85
C SER A 631 -20.37 2.55 22.07
N THR A 632 -21.23 2.09 21.17
CA THR A 632 -21.92 0.80 21.27
C THR A 632 -20.91 -0.32 21.47
N ALA A 633 -21.13 -1.13 22.50
CA ALA A 633 -20.27 -2.27 22.78
C ALA A 633 -20.49 -3.37 21.73
N ALA A 634 -19.41 -4.00 21.28
CA ALA A 634 -19.48 -5.19 20.47
C ALA A 634 -20.17 -6.33 21.22
N ASP A 635 -21.04 -7.05 20.51
CA ASP A 635 -21.83 -8.13 21.08
C ASP A 635 -20.96 -9.17 21.78
N GLY A 636 -21.33 -9.49 23.03
CA GLY A 636 -20.62 -10.49 23.82
C GLY A 636 -19.32 -10.02 24.47
N THR A 637 -18.95 -8.75 24.39
CA THR A 637 -17.78 -8.16 25.09
C THR A 637 -18.18 -7.45 26.39
N GLY A 638 -17.19 -7.02 27.19
CA GLY A 638 -17.43 -6.28 28.43
C GLY A 638 -18.03 -7.11 29.56
N THR A 639 -17.74 -8.42 29.58
CA THR A 639 -18.33 -9.37 30.55
C THR A 639 -17.50 -9.53 31.82
N ASP A 640 -16.18 -9.55 31.68
CA ASP A 640 -15.21 -9.74 32.77
C ASP A 640 -13.80 -9.33 32.29
N THR A 641 -12.80 -9.40 33.18
CA THR A 641 -11.44 -8.91 32.90
C THR A 641 -10.69 -9.71 31.82
N SER A 642 -11.16 -10.90 31.45
CA SER A 642 -10.61 -11.68 30.33
C SER A 642 -11.27 -11.36 29.00
N ASN A 643 -12.38 -10.62 29.02
CA ASN A 643 -13.14 -10.20 27.85
C ASN A 643 -13.70 -8.77 28.07
N PRO A 644 -12.82 -7.76 28.12
CA PRO A 644 -13.21 -6.37 28.32
C PRO A 644 -14.05 -5.82 27.15
N ARG A 645 -14.69 -4.67 27.34
CA ARG A 645 -15.55 -4.01 26.35
C ARG A 645 -14.73 -3.70 25.09
N GLN A 646 -15.30 -3.99 23.93
CA GLN A 646 -14.78 -3.56 22.63
C GLN A 646 -15.83 -2.73 21.92
N GLN A 647 -15.40 -1.85 21.01
CA GLN A 647 -16.25 -1.04 20.17
C GLN A 647 -16.31 -1.66 18.77
N VAL A 648 -17.42 -1.46 18.09
CA VAL A 648 -17.66 -1.99 16.73
C VAL A 648 -17.22 -0.96 15.69
N ASN A 649 -16.67 -1.45 14.58
CA ASN A 649 -16.59 -0.70 13.33
C ASN A 649 -17.74 -1.14 12.41
N VAL A 650 -18.68 -0.26 12.07
CA VAL A 650 -19.79 -0.58 11.17
C VAL A 650 -19.47 -0.30 9.70
N ASN A 651 -18.29 0.25 9.40
CA ASN A 651 -17.76 0.30 8.04
C ASN A 651 -16.82 -0.88 7.77
N THR A 652 -16.54 -1.17 6.51
CA THR A 652 -15.45 -2.08 6.12
C THR A 652 -14.12 -1.50 6.59
N ALA A 653 -13.13 -2.34 6.92
CA ALA A 653 -11.81 -1.86 7.31
C ALA A 653 -10.96 -1.46 6.08
N PHE A 654 -11.24 -2.04 4.92
CA PHE A 654 -10.43 -1.88 3.71
C PHE A 654 -10.56 -0.48 3.11
N ILE A 655 -9.50 -0.04 2.41
CA ILE A 655 -9.60 1.11 1.51
C ILE A 655 -10.29 0.62 0.23
N ASP A 656 -11.61 0.43 0.28
CA ASP A 656 -12.41 -0.18 -0.78
C ASP A 656 -13.56 0.70 -1.29
N GLY A 657 -13.49 2.00 -0.98
CA GLY A 657 -14.44 2.97 -1.48
C GLY A 657 -15.83 2.81 -0.88
N SER A 658 -15.98 2.15 0.26
CA SER A 658 -17.25 2.01 0.98
C SER A 658 -17.89 3.36 1.29
N MET A 659 -17.11 4.44 1.46
CA MET A 659 -17.66 5.80 1.60
C MET A 659 -18.37 6.31 0.32
N ILE A 660 -18.11 5.68 -0.83
CA ILE A 660 -18.78 5.93 -2.12
C ILE A 660 -19.88 4.90 -2.37
N TYR A 661 -19.60 3.61 -2.11
CA TYR A 661 -20.44 2.48 -2.53
C TYR A 661 -21.35 1.91 -1.44
N GLY A 662 -21.14 2.30 -0.18
CA GLY A 662 -21.80 1.74 1.00
C GLY A 662 -21.06 0.54 1.60
N SER A 663 -21.29 0.31 2.90
CA SER A 663 -20.83 -0.88 3.64
C SER A 663 -21.92 -1.95 3.78
N ASP A 664 -23.12 -1.71 3.23
CA ASP A 664 -24.24 -2.64 3.26
C ASP A 664 -24.98 -2.67 1.91
N ALA A 665 -25.62 -3.81 1.62
CA ALA A 665 -26.27 -4.05 0.34
C ALA A 665 -27.51 -3.16 0.08
N GLU A 666 -28.21 -2.69 1.12
CA GLU A 666 -29.38 -1.82 0.97
C GLU A 666 -28.95 -0.43 0.49
N ARG A 667 -27.94 0.15 1.16
CA ARG A 667 -27.34 1.42 0.74
C ARG A 667 -26.70 1.33 -0.63
N ALA A 668 -25.89 0.30 -0.89
CA ALA A 668 -25.25 0.11 -2.19
C ALA A 668 -26.27 0.02 -3.35
N ALA A 669 -27.38 -0.69 -3.13
CA ALA A 669 -28.44 -0.77 -4.12
C ALA A 669 -29.15 0.57 -4.37
N ALA A 670 -29.31 1.40 -3.33
CA ALA A 670 -29.95 2.72 -3.42
C ALA A 670 -29.08 3.76 -4.16
N LEU A 671 -27.75 3.58 -4.14
CA LEU A 671 -26.79 4.48 -4.79
C LEU A 671 -26.62 4.20 -6.29
N ARG A 672 -27.08 3.06 -6.79
CA ARG A 672 -26.93 2.64 -8.19
C ARG A 672 -28.06 3.16 -9.07
N MET A 673 -27.72 3.55 -10.30
CA MET A 673 -28.70 3.85 -11.34
C MET A 673 -29.33 2.58 -11.93
N HIS A 674 -28.61 1.43 -11.84
CA HIS A 674 -28.96 0.15 -12.48
C HIS A 674 -29.12 0.27 -14.01
N GLU A 675 -28.40 1.23 -14.59
CA GLU A 675 -28.29 1.44 -16.02
C GLU A 675 -26.86 1.88 -16.38
N GLY A 676 -26.25 1.19 -17.34
CA GLY A 676 -24.90 1.52 -17.84
C GLY A 676 -23.77 1.34 -16.82
N GLY A 677 -24.00 0.60 -15.74
CA GLY A 677 -23.06 0.42 -14.63
C GLY A 677 -22.81 1.67 -13.80
N ARG A 678 -23.69 2.67 -13.89
CA ARG A 678 -23.52 3.99 -13.26
C ARG A 678 -24.06 4.04 -11.82
N LEU A 679 -23.47 4.94 -11.03
CA LEU A 679 -24.07 5.46 -9.81
C LEU A 679 -25.11 6.54 -10.14
N ALA A 680 -26.16 6.60 -9.33
CA ALA A 680 -27.22 7.58 -9.46
C ALA A 680 -26.69 8.99 -9.14
N THR A 681 -27.19 9.99 -9.88
CA THR A 681 -26.86 11.40 -9.67
C THR A 681 -28.13 12.27 -9.69
N SER A 682 -28.04 13.45 -9.10
CA SER A 682 -29.03 14.51 -9.25
C SER A 682 -28.60 15.53 -10.32
N ASP A 683 -29.40 16.59 -10.53
CA ASP A 683 -29.11 17.62 -11.52
C ASP A 683 -27.69 18.21 -11.32
N GLY A 684 -26.93 18.32 -12.43
CA GLY A 684 -25.54 18.80 -12.38
C GLY A 684 -24.51 17.71 -12.05
N ASP A 685 -24.86 16.43 -12.21
CA ASP A 685 -24.02 15.29 -11.85
C ASP A 685 -23.52 15.37 -10.40
N LEU A 686 -24.42 15.83 -9.51
CA LEU A 686 -24.22 15.85 -8.07
C LEU A 686 -24.68 14.53 -7.46
N LEU A 687 -24.38 14.30 -6.18
CA LEU A 687 -24.88 13.14 -5.44
C LEU A 687 -26.42 13.01 -5.55
N PRO A 688 -26.97 11.79 -5.46
CA PRO A 688 -28.41 11.60 -5.40
C PRO A 688 -28.96 12.12 -4.07
N TYR A 689 -30.22 12.57 -4.04
CA TYR A 689 -30.89 12.95 -2.79
C TYR A 689 -31.39 11.72 -2.02
N ASN A 690 -31.45 11.80 -0.69
CA ASN A 690 -31.89 10.74 0.22
C ASN A 690 -33.42 10.50 0.20
N THR A 691 -33.96 10.28 -0.99
CA THR A 691 -35.40 10.02 -1.21
C THR A 691 -35.86 8.67 -0.66
N ALA A 692 -34.92 7.77 -0.36
CA ALA A 692 -35.17 6.49 0.28
C ALA A 692 -35.31 6.59 1.81
N GLY A 693 -34.91 7.71 2.43
CA GLY A 693 -34.98 7.91 3.87
C GLY A 693 -34.01 7.01 4.66
N LEU A 694 -32.87 6.68 4.05
CA LEU A 694 -31.79 5.92 4.71
C LEU A 694 -31.13 6.79 5.80
N GLU A 695 -30.43 6.16 6.73
CA GLU A 695 -29.77 6.86 7.82
C GLU A 695 -28.70 7.84 7.31
N ASN A 696 -28.77 9.10 7.70
CA ASN A 696 -27.75 10.10 7.48
C ASN A 696 -27.48 10.79 8.82
N ALA A 697 -26.23 11.23 9.03
CA ALA A 697 -25.92 12.12 10.14
C ALA A 697 -26.73 13.42 10.01
N GLU A 698 -27.09 14.02 11.15
CA GLU A 698 -28.03 15.16 11.28
C GLU A 698 -29.49 14.86 10.87
N THR A 699 -29.76 14.41 9.65
CA THR A 699 -31.14 14.14 9.20
C THR A 699 -31.26 13.12 8.08
N ASN A 700 -32.35 12.34 8.10
CA ASN A 700 -32.75 11.43 7.01
C ASN A 700 -33.65 12.15 5.97
N SER A 701 -33.61 13.49 5.92
CA SER A 701 -34.44 14.30 5.04
C SER A 701 -34.16 14.01 3.56
N PRO A 702 -35.20 13.99 2.69
CA PRO A 702 -35.01 13.90 1.24
C PRO A 702 -34.35 15.13 0.61
N ASP A 703 -34.13 16.21 1.39
CA ASP A 703 -33.42 17.41 0.91
C ASP A 703 -31.90 17.30 1.10
N HIS A 704 -31.39 16.23 1.72
CA HIS A 704 -29.95 15.95 1.89
C HIS A 704 -29.45 14.96 0.84
N PHE A 705 -28.15 15.00 0.55
CA PHE A 705 -27.52 14.04 -0.35
C PHE A 705 -27.38 12.67 0.32
N LEU A 706 -27.38 11.61 -0.49
CA LEU A 706 -27.10 10.24 -0.11
C LEU A 706 -25.77 9.82 -0.74
N ALA A 707 -24.88 9.24 0.07
CA ALA A 707 -23.62 8.64 -0.37
C ALA A 707 -23.39 7.29 0.34
N GLY A 708 -22.24 6.66 0.09
CA GLY A 708 -21.86 5.40 0.73
C GLY A 708 -21.70 5.51 2.25
N ASP A 709 -21.18 6.63 2.76
CA ASP A 709 -21.09 6.89 4.20
C ASP A 709 -22.22 7.83 4.69
N ILE A 710 -22.68 7.63 5.93
CA ILE A 710 -23.79 8.40 6.52
C ILE A 710 -23.41 9.87 6.81
N ARG A 711 -22.12 10.19 6.88
CA ARG A 711 -21.59 11.51 7.27
C ARG A 711 -21.25 12.40 6.07
N ALA A 712 -21.59 12.00 4.84
CA ALA A 712 -21.20 12.72 3.62
C ALA A 712 -21.65 14.19 3.55
N ASN A 713 -22.67 14.58 4.32
CA ASN A 713 -23.19 15.95 4.39
C ASN A 713 -22.59 16.78 5.55
N GLU A 714 -21.62 16.24 6.31
CA GLU A 714 -21.09 16.87 7.53
C GLU A 714 -20.51 18.26 7.25
N GLN A 715 -19.74 18.41 6.17
CA GLN A 715 -19.27 19.70 5.69
C GLN A 715 -19.15 19.73 4.16
N ALA A 716 -19.28 20.93 3.56
CA ALA A 716 -19.39 21.12 2.12
C ALA A 716 -18.23 20.54 1.29
N GLY A 717 -16.99 20.65 1.74
CA GLY A 717 -15.81 20.04 1.12
C GLY A 717 -15.86 18.52 1.07
N LEU A 718 -16.37 17.85 2.12
CA LEU A 718 -16.56 16.40 2.15
C LEU A 718 -17.64 15.99 1.15
N THR A 719 -18.78 16.70 1.12
CA THR A 719 -19.82 16.48 0.10
C THR A 719 -19.27 16.68 -1.32
N ALA A 720 -18.38 17.65 -1.52
CA ALA A 720 -17.68 17.87 -2.79
C ALA A 720 -16.77 16.67 -3.15
N MET A 721 -16.04 16.11 -2.19
CA MET A 721 -15.22 14.89 -2.41
C MET A 721 -16.07 13.67 -2.79
N HIS A 722 -17.17 13.42 -2.08
CA HIS A 722 -18.09 12.32 -2.46
C HIS A 722 -18.64 12.53 -3.88
N THR A 723 -19.02 13.75 -4.23
CA THR A 723 -19.50 14.08 -5.58
C THR A 723 -18.43 13.82 -6.64
N LEU A 724 -17.18 14.25 -6.37
CA LEU A 724 -16.04 14.05 -7.27
C LEU A 724 -15.86 12.57 -7.62
N TRP A 725 -15.89 11.70 -6.61
CA TRP A 725 -15.64 10.27 -6.81
C TRP A 725 -16.83 9.50 -7.41
N VAL A 726 -18.07 9.98 -7.23
CA VAL A 726 -19.22 9.49 -8.00
C VAL A 726 -19.09 9.84 -9.48
N ARG A 727 -18.58 11.04 -9.80
CA ARG A 727 -18.29 11.43 -11.19
C ARG A 727 -17.18 10.57 -11.79
N GLU A 728 -16.11 10.28 -11.04
CA GLU A 728 -15.01 9.42 -11.53
C GLU A 728 -15.50 7.98 -11.80
N HIS A 729 -16.36 7.42 -10.94
CA HIS A 729 -16.98 6.13 -11.22
C HIS A 729 -17.80 6.17 -12.52
N ASN A 730 -18.65 7.18 -12.69
CA ASN A 730 -19.47 7.31 -13.89
C ASN A 730 -18.63 7.58 -15.16
N HIS A 731 -17.49 8.25 -15.03
CA HIS A 731 -16.50 8.39 -16.10
C HIS A 731 -16.00 7.03 -16.58
N TRP A 732 -15.56 6.18 -15.65
CA TRP A 732 -15.08 4.84 -15.98
C TRP A 732 -16.19 3.93 -16.50
N ALA A 733 -17.38 3.97 -15.89
CA ALA A 733 -18.55 3.21 -16.36
C ALA A 733 -18.87 3.54 -17.83
N ASP A 734 -18.89 4.83 -18.20
CA ASP A 734 -19.11 5.26 -19.58
C ASP A 734 -18.00 4.78 -20.53
N LYS A 735 -16.73 4.83 -20.09
CA LYS A 735 -15.58 4.37 -20.88
C LYS A 735 -15.64 2.86 -21.13
N ILE A 736 -15.97 2.09 -20.11
CA ILE A 736 -16.10 0.62 -20.18
C ILE A 736 -17.28 0.25 -21.08
N ALA A 737 -18.44 0.86 -20.87
CA ALA A 737 -19.63 0.62 -21.70
C ALA A 737 -19.40 0.99 -23.17
N ALA A 738 -18.62 2.04 -23.45
CA ALA A 738 -18.27 2.44 -24.80
C ALA A 738 -17.23 1.50 -25.45
N ALA A 739 -16.30 0.95 -24.66
CA ALA A 739 -15.28 0.02 -25.12
C ALA A 739 -15.87 -1.38 -25.41
N ASP A 740 -16.76 -1.87 -24.54
CA ASP A 740 -17.48 -3.13 -24.74
C ASP A 740 -18.98 -2.98 -24.45
N PRO A 741 -19.79 -2.69 -25.48
CA PRO A 741 -21.24 -2.58 -25.36
C PRO A 741 -21.98 -3.88 -25.02
N THR A 742 -21.27 -5.02 -24.92
CA THR A 742 -21.88 -6.33 -24.61
C THR A 742 -21.94 -6.64 -23.12
N LEU A 743 -21.16 -5.91 -22.31
CA LEU A 743 -21.14 -6.04 -20.85
C LEU A 743 -22.51 -5.70 -20.23
N SER A 744 -22.85 -6.41 -19.16
CA SER A 744 -24.05 -6.09 -18.39
C SER A 744 -23.83 -4.86 -17.50
N ASP A 745 -24.92 -4.29 -16.98
CA ASP A 745 -24.86 -3.22 -15.97
C ASP A 745 -23.96 -3.60 -14.79
N GLU A 746 -24.08 -4.84 -14.31
CA GLU A 746 -23.29 -5.35 -13.19
C GLU A 746 -21.81 -5.45 -13.53
N ASP A 747 -21.47 -5.97 -14.72
CA ASP A 747 -20.07 -6.10 -15.14
C ASP A 747 -19.39 -4.72 -15.25
N ILE A 748 -20.10 -3.74 -15.82
CA ILE A 748 -19.60 -2.36 -15.96
C ILE A 748 -19.43 -1.71 -14.58
N TYR A 749 -20.44 -1.85 -13.70
CA TYR A 749 -20.40 -1.31 -12.34
C TYR A 749 -19.21 -1.85 -11.56
N GLN A 750 -19.00 -3.16 -11.59
CA GLN A 750 -17.93 -3.78 -10.81
C GLN A 750 -16.53 -3.46 -11.36
N GLN A 751 -16.36 -3.41 -12.69
CA GLN A 751 -15.10 -2.99 -13.29
C GLN A 751 -14.79 -1.51 -12.99
N ALA A 752 -15.78 -0.62 -13.11
CA ALA A 752 -15.62 0.79 -12.76
C ALA A 752 -15.30 0.98 -11.27
N ARG A 753 -16.00 0.24 -10.39
CA ARG A 753 -15.72 0.21 -8.94
C ARG A 753 -14.29 -0.24 -8.65
N GLN A 754 -13.80 -1.32 -9.26
CA GLN A 754 -12.43 -1.79 -9.05
C GLN A 754 -11.38 -0.75 -9.46
N ILE A 755 -11.57 -0.05 -10.59
CA ILE A 755 -10.63 0.99 -11.04
C ILE A 755 -10.59 2.16 -10.05
N VAL A 756 -11.77 2.66 -9.64
CA VAL A 756 -11.87 3.76 -8.68
C VAL A 756 -11.24 3.39 -7.34
N ILE A 757 -11.48 2.18 -6.85
CA ILE A 757 -10.82 1.67 -5.63
C ILE A 757 -9.31 1.68 -5.79
N GLY A 758 -8.79 1.21 -6.93
CA GLY A 758 -7.36 1.24 -7.22
C GLY A 758 -6.79 2.66 -7.23
N GLU A 759 -7.48 3.63 -7.83
CA GLU A 759 -7.08 5.03 -7.82
C GLU A 759 -7.03 5.61 -6.39
N ILE A 760 -8.04 5.33 -5.55
CA ILE A 760 -8.08 5.78 -4.14
C ILE A 760 -6.93 5.15 -3.33
N GLN A 761 -6.70 3.85 -3.49
CA GLN A 761 -5.61 3.13 -2.84
C GLN A 761 -4.24 3.69 -3.23
N ALA A 762 -4.02 3.90 -4.54
CA ALA A 762 -2.77 4.44 -5.07
C ALA A 762 -2.53 5.88 -4.61
N ILE A 763 -3.53 6.77 -4.65
CA ILE A 763 -3.40 8.16 -4.18
C ILE A 763 -3.09 8.18 -2.68
N THR A 764 -3.75 7.34 -1.89
CA THR A 764 -3.54 7.28 -0.44
C THR A 764 -2.10 6.92 -0.10
N LEU A 765 -1.54 5.87 -0.72
CA LEU A 765 -0.20 5.40 -0.40
C LEU A 765 0.94 6.14 -1.11
N ASN A 766 0.70 6.64 -2.32
CA ASN A 766 1.75 7.26 -3.13
C ASN A 766 1.80 8.79 -3.03
N GLU A 767 0.71 9.43 -2.60
CA GLU A 767 0.65 10.90 -2.46
C GLU A 767 0.35 11.35 -1.03
N TYR A 768 -0.74 10.88 -0.41
CA TYR A 768 -1.19 11.37 0.90
C TYR A 768 -0.28 10.92 2.06
N LEU A 769 -0.02 9.61 2.21
CA LEU A 769 0.84 9.11 3.29
C LEU A 769 2.27 9.66 3.20
N PRO A 770 2.91 9.77 2.02
CA PRO A 770 4.22 10.41 1.91
C PRO A 770 4.19 11.91 2.21
N ALA A 771 3.06 12.59 1.93
CA ALA A 771 2.89 13.99 2.33
C ALA A 771 2.86 14.10 3.86
N LEU A 772 2.18 13.19 4.56
CA LEU A 772 2.05 13.20 6.02
C LEU A 772 3.31 12.70 6.75
N LEU A 773 3.82 11.53 6.38
CA LEU A 773 4.83 10.77 7.12
C LEU A 773 6.26 11.01 6.61
N GLY A 774 6.39 11.62 5.43
CA GLY A 774 7.65 11.67 4.69
C GLY A 774 7.81 10.51 3.72
N ARG A 775 8.81 10.62 2.85
CA ARG A 775 9.07 9.59 1.83
C ARG A 775 9.59 8.33 2.51
N HIS A 776 9.13 7.16 2.04
CA HIS A 776 9.57 5.83 2.49
C HIS A 776 9.12 5.42 3.91
N ALA A 777 8.13 6.11 4.48
CA ALA A 777 7.57 5.70 5.78
C ALA A 777 6.72 4.43 5.72
N ILE A 778 6.17 4.10 4.54
CA ILE A 778 5.45 2.84 4.28
C ILE A 778 6.38 1.96 3.44
N ASP A 779 6.65 0.75 3.92
CA ASP A 779 7.52 -0.21 3.21
C ASP A 779 6.98 -0.58 1.83
N THR A 780 7.81 -1.12 0.94
CA THR A 780 7.34 -1.61 -0.37
C THR A 780 6.39 -2.80 -0.20
N PHE A 781 5.30 -2.84 -0.97
CA PHE A 781 4.36 -3.96 -0.96
C PHE A 781 5.02 -5.26 -1.43
N GLN A 782 4.94 -6.32 -0.62
CA GLN A 782 5.53 -7.63 -0.90
C GLN A 782 4.51 -8.68 -1.39
N GLY A 783 3.28 -8.26 -1.64
CA GLY A 783 2.15 -9.13 -1.94
C GLY A 783 1.22 -9.34 -0.75
N TYR A 784 0.04 -9.88 -1.02
CA TYR A 784 -0.96 -10.18 0.00
C TYR A 784 -0.49 -11.26 0.99
N ASP A 785 -0.62 -10.97 2.29
CA ASP A 785 -0.36 -11.90 3.39
C ASP A 785 -1.67 -12.29 4.09
N ALA A 786 -2.10 -13.54 3.87
CA ALA A 786 -3.32 -14.08 4.46
C ALA A 786 -3.28 -14.23 6.00
N THR A 787 -2.12 -14.05 6.63
CA THR A 787 -1.97 -14.11 8.09
C THR A 787 -2.16 -12.75 8.77
N VAL A 788 -2.16 -11.66 8.00
CA VAL A 788 -2.37 -10.30 8.49
C VAL A 788 -3.87 -10.05 8.70
N ASP A 789 -4.21 -9.50 9.86
CA ASP A 789 -5.56 -9.00 10.15
C ASP A 789 -5.64 -7.50 9.80
N PRO A 790 -6.40 -7.12 8.74
CA PRO A 790 -6.54 -5.74 8.28
C PRO A 790 -7.46 -4.92 9.19
N GLY A 791 -8.10 -5.50 10.21
CA GLY A 791 -9.03 -4.80 11.09
C GLY A 791 -8.45 -3.49 11.65
N ILE A 792 -9.32 -2.48 11.80
CA ILE A 792 -8.89 -1.19 12.34
C ILE A 792 -8.63 -1.30 13.83
N SER A 793 -7.46 -0.85 14.26
CA SER A 793 -7.13 -0.80 15.68
C SER A 793 -7.87 0.32 16.39
N ASN A 794 -8.30 0.05 17.61
CA ASN A 794 -8.96 1.02 18.48
C ASN A 794 -8.06 2.26 18.73
N LEU A 795 -6.75 2.06 18.86
CA LEU A 795 -5.78 3.15 19.01
C LEU A 795 -5.75 4.07 17.79
N PHE A 796 -5.74 3.49 16.58
CA PHE A 796 -5.77 4.25 15.33
C PHE A 796 -7.08 5.05 15.20
N ALA A 797 -8.24 4.39 15.29
CA ALA A 797 -9.56 5.03 15.10
C ALA A 797 -9.89 6.10 16.16
N THR A 798 -9.42 5.88 17.40
CA THR A 798 -9.83 6.71 18.54
C THR A 798 -8.85 7.83 18.86
N ALA A 799 -7.57 7.68 18.48
CA ALA A 799 -6.55 8.69 18.73
C ALA A 799 -5.72 9.00 17.48
N GLY A 800 -5.07 8.00 16.86
CA GLY A 800 -4.09 8.21 15.81
C GLY A 800 -4.62 9.03 14.62
N PHE A 801 -5.69 8.56 13.98
CA PHE A 801 -6.21 9.21 12.76
C PHE A 801 -7.05 10.47 13.01
N ARG A 802 -7.26 10.83 14.30
CA ARG A 802 -7.90 12.09 14.70
C ARG A 802 -6.96 13.28 14.70
N TYR A 803 -5.73 13.12 14.19
CA TYR A 803 -4.77 14.22 14.04
C TYR A 803 -5.32 15.34 13.14
N GLY A 804 -6.17 14.99 12.16
CA GLY A 804 -6.77 15.94 11.22
C GLY A 804 -7.57 17.07 11.90
N HIS A 805 -8.06 16.87 13.12
CA HIS A 805 -8.77 17.90 13.88
C HIS A 805 -7.89 19.11 14.26
N SER A 806 -6.57 18.94 14.34
CA SER A 806 -5.63 20.05 14.59
C SER A 806 -5.38 20.89 13.32
N THR A 807 -5.55 20.29 12.15
CA THR A 807 -5.17 20.91 10.87
C THR A 807 -6.25 21.81 10.22
N LEU A 808 -7.43 21.90 10.84
CA LEU A 808 -8.59 22.59 10.27
C LEU A 808 -8.40 24.11 10.23
N SER A 809 -8.75 24.70 9.09
CA SER A 809 -8.76 26.16 8.90
C SER A 809 -10.11 26.78 9.29
N SER A 810 -10.11 27.92 10.00
CA SER A 810 -11.36 28.65 10.36
C SER A 810 -12.11 29.21 9.14
N THR A 811 -11.47 29.25 7.97
CA THR A 811 -12.05 29.72 6.72
C THR A 811 -11.83 28.65 5.66
N VAL A 812 -12.88 28.30 4.93
CA VAL A 812 -12.83 27.44 3.76
C VAL A 812 -12.83 28.32 2.52
N LEU A 813 -11.71 28.35 1.79
CA LEU A 813 -11.60 29.15 0.59
C LEU A 813 -12.50 28.62 -0.53
N ARG A 814 -13.08 29.54 -1.31
CA ARG A 814 -13.80 29.25 -2.56
C ARG A 814 -13.20 30.07 -3.68
N LEU A 815 -12.45 29.41 -4.57
CA LEU A 815 -11.60 30.07 -5.55
C LEU A 815 -11.99 29.71 -7.00
N ASP A 816 -11.79 30.65 -7.92
CA ASP A 816 -11.89 30.39 -9.36
C ASP A 816 -10.57 29.84 -9.94
N ASN A 817 -10.56 29.57 -11.25
CA ASN A 817 -9.38 29.05 -11.96
C ASN A 817 -8.17 29.98 -11.95
N ASP A 818 -8.39 31.28 -11.79
CA ASP A 818 -7.34 32.29 -11.69
C ASP A 818 -6.83 32.44 -10.23
N GLY A 819 -7.38 31.67 -9.29
CA GLY A 819 -7.05 31.70 -7.87
C GLY A 819 -7.68 32.87 -7.12
N ASN A 820 -8.70 33.53 -7.69
CA ASN A 820 -9.40 34.62 -7.02
C ASN A 820 -10.61 34.10 -6.24
N GLU A 821 -10.93 34.76 -5.14
CA GLU A 821 -12.17 34.54 -4.40
C GLU A 821 -13.38 34.75 -5.31
N ILE A 822 -14.30 33.77 -5.32
CA ILE A 822 -15.52 33.85 -6.13
C ILE A 822 -16.48 34.93 -5.59
N ALA A 823 -17.44 35.35 -6.41
CA ALA A 823 -18.39 36.41 -6.01
C ALA A 823 -19.25 36.07 -4.79
N ALA A 824 -19.44 34.78 -4.48
CA ALA A 824 -20.15 34.32 -3.27
C ALA A 824 -19.32 34.49 -1.99
N GLY A 825 -18.01 34.74 -2.12
CA GLY A 825 -17.05 34.92 -1.03
C GLY A 825 -16.45 33.60 -0.52
N ASN A 826 -15.60 33.64 0.50
CA ASN A 826 -15.20 32.44 1.26
C ASN A 826 -16.25 32.09 2.35
N LEU A 827 -16.14 30.89 2.93
CA LEU A 827 -17.01 30.44 4.03
C LEU A 827 -16.21 30.42 5.34
N SER A 828 -16.84 30.77 6.46
CA SER A 828 -16.34 30.27 7.75
C SER A 828 -16.54 28.76 7.83
N LEU A 829 -15.72 28.06 8.61
CA LEU A 829 -15.88 26.62 8.82
C LEU A 829 -17.28 26.28 9.37
N ALA A 830 -17.79 27.11 10.29
CA ALA A 830 -19.14 26.97 10.83
C ALA A 830 -20.26 27.05 9.77
N GLU A 831 -20.11 27.88 8.74
CA GLU A 831 -21.05 27.98 7.62
C GLU A 831 -20.97 26.80 6.65
N ALA A 832 -19.84 26.07 6.65
CA ALA A 832 -19.65 24.92 5.78
C ALA A 832 -20.31 23.64 6.33
N PHE A 833 -20.57 23.56 7.64
CA PHE A 833 -21.19 22.39 8.27
C PHE A 833 -22.67 22.22 7.87
N PHE A 834 -23.07 20.97 7.61
CA PHE A 834 -24.45 20.54 7.29
C PHE A 834 -25.18 21.45 6.31
N SER A 835 -24.44 21.92 5.30
CA SER A 835 -24.92 22.90 4.33
C SER A 835 -24.90 22.35 2.89
N PRO A 836 -25.56 21.20 2.61
CA PRO A 836 -25.53 20.58 1.28
C PRO A 836 -26.15 21.46 0.18
N HIS A 837 -27.00 22.42 0.55
CA HIS A 837 -27.54 23.41 -0.38
C HIS A 837 -26.45 24.24 -1.10
N LEU A 838 -25.30 24.46 -0.45
CA LEU A 838 -24.16 25.15 -1.08
C LEU A 838 -23.64 24.37 -2.30
N ILE A 839 -23.54 23.04 -2.19
CA ILE A 839 -23.12 22.17 -3.29
C ILE A 839 -24.19 22.13 -4.40
N ALA A 840 -25.46 22.07 -4.02
CA ALA A 840 -26.57 22.09 -4.98
C ALA A 840 -26.63 23.39 -5.80
N GLU A 841 -26.29 24.53 -5.21
CA GLU A 841 -26.36 25.85 -5.83
C GLU A 841 -25.09 26.23 -6.59
N GLU A 842 -23.90 25.88 -6.06
CA GLU A 842 -22.62 26.39 -6.53
C GLU A 842 -21.72 25.33 -7.18
N GLY A 843 -22.04 24.04 -7.02
CA GLY A 843 -21.20 22.94 -7.45
C GLY A 843 -19.99 22.70 -6.54
N ILE A 844 -18.96 22.02 -7.05
CA ILE A 844 -17.83 21.52 -6.24
C ILE A 844 -16.49 22.20 -6.56
N ASP A 845 -16.36 22.79 -7.74
CA ASP A 845 -15.11 23.28 -8.30
C ASP A 845 -14.42 24.31 -7.39
N SER A 846 -15.16 25.31 -6.92
CA SER A 846 -14.55 26.39 -6.15
C SER A 846 -13.98 25.94 -4.80
N LEU A 847 -14.63 24.94 -4.17
CA LEU A 847 -14.20 24.34 -2.92
C LEU A 847 -12.95 23.47 -3.14
N LEU A 848 -12.95 22.60 -4.16
CA LEU A 848 -11.79 21.76 -4.47
C LEU A 848 -10.56 22.61 -4.82
N LYS A 849 -10.76 23.73 -5.53
CA LYS A 849 -9.69 24.71 -5.80
C LYS A 849 -9.19 25.37 -4.51
N GLY A 850 -10.09 25.76 -3.63
CA GLY A 850 -9.77 26.36 -2.32
C GLY A 850 -8.97 25.43 -1.43
N LEU A 851 -9.46 24.21 -1.23
CA LEU A 851 -8.80 23.15 -0.44
C LEU A 851 -7.40 22.82 -0.95
N SER A 852 -7.22 22.82 -2.27
CA SER A 852 -5.89 22.63 -2.87
C SER A 852 -4.98 23.85 -2.64
N SER A 853 -5.52 25.07 -2.57
CA SER A 853 -4.70 26.30 -2.59
C SER A 853 -4.42 26.89 -1.21
N GLN A 854 -5.13 26.44 -0.18
CA GLN A 854 -5.02 26.92 1.19
C GLN A 854 -4.01 26.07 1.97
N VAL A 855 -3.06 26.71 2.66
CA VAL A 855 -2.16 26.01 3.60
C VAL A 855 -2.96 25.65 4.85
N SER A 856 -2.88 24.39 5.27
CA SER A 856 -3.58 23.91 6.46
C SER A 856 -3.00 24.51 7.74
N GLN A 857 -3.73 24.37 8.85
CA GLN A 857 -3.09 24.51 10.17
C GLN A 857 -2.05 23.40 10.37
N GLU A 858 -1.14 23.63 11.30
CA GLU A 858 -0.12 22.67 11.70
C GLU A 858 -0.73 21.41 12.35
N ILE A 859 0.00 20.29 12.31
CA ILE A 859 -0.29 19.10 13.09
C ILE A 859 0.43 19.25 14.42
N ASP A 860 -0.29 19.78 15.40
CA ASP A 860 0.22 20.03 16.75
C ASP A 860 -0.92 19.83 17.78
N PRO A 861 -0.72 20.06 19.08
CA PRO A 861 -1.81 19.90 20.04
C PRO A 861 -2.88 20.98 19.95
N TYR A 862 -2.71 22.00 19.09
CA TYR A 862 -3.58 23.16 19.05
C TYR A 862 -4.75 22.95 18.10
N VAL A 863 -5.89 23.51 18.47
CA VAL A 863 -7.14 23.40 17.71
C VAL A 863 -7.85 24.75 17.71
N ILE A 864 -8.28 25.18 16.52
CA ILE A 864 -9.01 26.43 16.32
C ILE A 864 -10.32 26.47 17.12
N ASP A 865 -10.71 27.69 17.53
CA ASP A 865 -11.90 27.91 18.35
C ASP A 865 -13.19 27.43 17.68
N ASP A 866 -13.28 27.46 16.34
CA ASP A 866 -14.43 27.01 15.56
C ASP A 866 -14.89 25.58 15.93
N VAL A 867 -13.95 24.68 16.25
CA VAL A 867 -14.27 23.31 16.68
C VAL A 867 -13.90 23.02 18.13
N ARG A 868 -13.10 23.87 18.79
CA ARG A 868 -12.76 23.75 20.22
C ARG A 868 -13.82 24.37 21.15
N ASN A 869 -14.56 25.38 20.69
CA ASN A 869 -15.58 26.07 21.49
C ASN A 869 -16.93 26.18 20.79
N PHE A 870 -16.96 26.15 19.46
CA PHE A 870 -18.15 26.46 18.66
C PHE A 870 -18.59 25.28 17.79
N LEU A 871 -18.20 24.06 18.17
CA LEU A 871 -18.46 22.88 17.37
C LEU A 871 -19.97 22.75 17.10
N PHE A 872 -20.35 23.00 15.84
CA PHE A 872 -21.72 23.04 15.32
C PHE A 872 -22.67 24.06 15.96
N GLY A 873 -22.14 25.07 16.65
CA GLY A 873 -22.91 26.21 17.11
C GLY A 873 -22.33 26.91 18.34
N PRO A 874 -22.98 27.99 18.82
CA PRO A 874 -22.56 28.69 20.03
C PRO A 874 -22.69 27.85 21.31
N PRO A 875 -21.79 28.00 22.31
CA PRO A 875 -21.94 27.44 23.64
C PRO A 875 -23.31 27.72 24.25
N GLY A 876 -23.94 26.69 24.84
CA GLY A 876 -25.29 26.78 25.41
C GLY A 876 -26.43 26.81 24.38
N ALA A 877 -26.11 26.74 23.07
CA ALA A 877 -27.05 26.65 21.95
C ALA A 877 -26.71 25.52 20.97
N GLY A 878 -26.00 24.47 21.44
CA GLY A 878 -25.56 23.33 20.64
C GLY A 878 -24.05 23.21 20.46
N GLY A 879 -23.27 24.25 20.79
CA GLY A 879 -21.82 24.23 20.70
C GLY A 879 -21.13 23.24 21.65
N LEU A 880 -20.15 22.51 21.14
CA LEU A 880 -19.31 21.55 21.90
C LEU A 880 -17.81 21.88 21.77
N ASP A 881 -16.96 21.09 22.43
CA ASP A 881 -15.50 21.14 22.33
C ASP A 881 -14.97 19.80 21.79
N LEU A 882 -14.54 19.79 20.53
CA LEU A 882 -14.05 18.59 19.85
C LEU A 882 -12.82 17.96 20.53
N ALA A 883 -11.89 18.78 21.03
CA ALA A 883 -10.70 18.28 21.69
C ALA A 883 -11.05 17.57 23.01
N SER A 884 -11.97 18.17 23.79
CA SER A 884 -12.50 17.54 25.00
C SER A 884 -13.20 16.22 24.70
N LEU A 885 -13.97 16.15 23.62
CA LEU A 885 -14.66 14.93 23.19
C LEU A 885 -13.65 13.84 22.75
N ASN A 886 -12.58 14.19 22.02
CA ASN A 886 -11.54 13.23 21.63
C ASN A 886 -10.83 12.61 22.84
N ILE A 887 -10.41 13.44 23.80
CA ILE A 887 -9.78 12.97 25.04
C ILE A 887 -10.74 12.05 25.80
N GLN A 888 -11.99 12.47 25.98
CA GLN A 888 -12.98 11.71 26.72
C GLN A 888 -13.36 10.40 26.01
N ARG A 889 -13.44 10.39 24.67
CA ARG A 889 -13.66 9.20 23.84
C ARG A 889 -12.50 8.21 23.98
N GLY A 890 -11.25 8.67 24.00
CA GLY A 890 -10.09 7.83 24.27
C GLY A 890 -10.19 7.11 25.62
N ARG A 891 -10.58 7.85 26.67
CA ARG A 891 -10.84 7.29 28.01
C ARG A 891 -12.01 6.30 28.03
N GLU A 892 -13.07 6.58 27.27
CA GLU A 892 -14.25 5.72 27.11
C GLU A 892 -13.93 4.40 26.36
N HIS A 893 -13.08 4.46 25.35
CA HIS A 893 -12.63 3.30 24.59
C HIS A 893 -11.58 2.46 25.33
N GLY A 894 -11.16 2.91 26.51
CA GLY A 894 -10.16 2.25 27.33
C GLY A 894 -8.76 2.36 26.74
N LEU A 895 -8.41 3.48 26.10
CA LEU A 895 -7.02 3.73 25.69
C LEU A 895 -6.14 3.99 26.93
N PRO A 896 -4.93 3.39 27.00
CA PRO A 896 -3.95 3.73 28.03
C PRO A 896 -3.44 5.17 27.95
N ASP A 897 -2.68 5.61 28.96
CA ASP A 897 -1.87 6.82 28.85
C ASP A 897 -0.79 6.69 27.75
N TYR A 898 -0.32 7.86 27.32
CA TYR A 898 0.72 8.05 26.32
C TYR A 898 1.97 7.17 26.56
N ASN A 899 2.55 7.17 27.76
CA ASN A 899 3.77 6.43 28.05
C ASN A 899 3.56 4.92 27.98
N THR A 900 2.43 4.43 28.51
CA THR A 900 2.05 3.02 28.41
C THR A 900 1.86 2.58 26.95
N VAL A 901 1.29 3.44 26.10
CA VAL A 901 1.17 3.15 24.66
C VAL A 901 2.55 3.10 24.00
N ARG A 902 3.43 4.07 24.27
CA ARG A 902 4.81 4.08 23.74
C ARG A 902 5.53 2.78 24.05
N GLU A 903 5.55 2.35 25.31
CA GLU A 903 6.22 1.12 25.73
C GLU A 903 5.63 -0.13 25.08
N GLN A 904 4.30 -0.21 24.93
CA GLN A 904 3.65 -1.37 24.29
C GLN A 904 3.89 -1.46 22.79
N LEU A 905 4.16 -0.33 22.13
CA LEU A 905 4.57 -0.29 20.72
C LEU A 905 6.10 -0.38 20.54
N GLY A 906 6.85 -0.64 21.62
CA GLY A 906 8.31 -0.79 21.58
C GLY A 906 9.09 0.52 21.51
N LEU A 907 8.42 1.66 21.69
CA LEU A 907 9.05 2.98 21.73
C LEU A 907 9.60 3.29 23.12
N GLN A 908 10.56 4.21 23.19
CA GLN A 908 11.12 4.63 24.46
C GLN A 908 10.11 5.44 25.27
N ARG A 909 9.94 5.06 26.54
CA ARG A 909 9.22 5.86 27.53
C ARG A 909 9.86 7.24 27.68
N VAL A 910 9.06 8.29 27.75
CA VAL A 910 9.56 9.63 28.08
C VAL A 910 9.65 9.80 29.60
N GLU A 911 10.72 10.44 30.08
CA GLU A 911 10.95 10.65 31.51
C GLU A 911 10.55 12.05 31.98
N CYS A 912 10.60 13.05 31.08
CA CYS A 912 10.05 14.37 31.36
C CYS A 912 9.50 15.08 30.12
N PHE A 913 8.79 16.20 30.30
CA PHE A 913 8.10 16.90 29.21
C PHE A 913 9.05 17.35 28.08
N ALA A 914 10.32 17.61 28.39
CA ALA A 914 11.33 17.99 27.40
C ALA A 914 11.75 16.85 26.47
N ASP A 915 11.45 15.59 26.80
CA ASP A 915 11.67 14.45 25.91
C ASP A 915 10.55 14.34 24.84
N ILE A 916 9.40 14.98 25.05
CA ILE A 916 8.26 14.96 24.13
C ILE A 916 8.46 16.00 23.02
N THR A 917 8.81 17.24 23.40
CA THR A 917 8.90 18.37 22.46
C THR A 917 10.00 19.34 22.83
N SER A 918 10.60 19.96 21.81
CA SER A 918 11.54 21.07 21.97
C SER A 918 10.87 22.42 22.27
N ASP A 919 9.54 22.53 22.15
CA ASP A 919 8.81 23.75 22.52
C ASP A 919 8.63 23.86 24.04
N VAL A 920 9.44 24.73 24.64
CA VAL A 920 9.42 25.04 26.08
C VAL A 920 8.07 25.56 26.57
N GLN A 921 7.28 26.25 25.73
CA GLN A 921 5.94 26.71 26.13
C GLN A 921 4.97 25.54 26.19
N LEU A 922 5.00 24.65 25.20
CA LEU A 922 4.18 23.44 25.20
C LEU A 922 4.53 22.53 26.38
N GLN A 923 5.82 22.35 26.70
CA GLN A 923 6.28 21.63 27.90
C GLN A 923 5.60 22.18 29.17
N GLN A 924 5.61 23.51 29.36
CA GLN A 924 5.01 24.16 30.53
C GLN A 924 3.49 23.99 30.59
N ARG A 925 2.81 24.02 29.42
CA ARG A 925 1.36 23.79 29.33
C ARG A 925 1.00 22.36 29.68
N LEU A 926 1.76 21.38 29.18
CA LEU A 926 1.59 19.96 29.51
C LEU A 926 1.82 19.71 31.00
N GLU A 927 2.90 20.26 31.59
CA GLU A 927 3.17 20.18 33.03
C GLU A 927 2.04 20.80 33.85
N ALA A 928 1.56 21.98 33.45
CA ALA A 928 0.47 22.66 34.14
C ALA A 928 -0.86 21.88 34.10
N ALA A 929 -1.14 21.19 32.99
CA ALA A 929 -2.35 20.38 32.85
C ALA A 929 -2.24 19.03 33.57
N TYR A 930 -1.18 18.26 33.29
CA TYR A 930 -1.09 16.84 33.67
C TYR A 930 -0.25 16.57 34.92
N GLY A 931 0.65 17.49 35.29
CA GLY A 931 1.58 17.37 36.41
C GLY A 931 2.71 16.34 36.22
N SER A 932 2.45 15.23 35.52
CA SER A 932 3.41 14.18 35.20
C SER A 932 3.15 13.64 33.79
N VAL A 933 4.21 13.20 33.10
CA VAL A 933 4.15 12.62 31.75
C VAL A 933 3.31 11.34 31.67
N ASP A 934 3.14 10.65 32.81
CA ASP A 934 2.39 9.40 32.91
C ASP A 934 0.86 9.58 32.93
N ASN A 935 0.40 10.81 33.01
CA ASN A 935 -1.03 11.14 33.01
C ASN A 935 -1.53 11.59 31.63
N ILE A 936 -0.63 11.78 30.66
CA ILE A 936 -0.98 12.34 29.34
C ILE A 936 -1.91 11.39 28.59
N ASP A 937 -3.06 11.91 28.14
CA ASP A 937 -3.95 11.15 27.28
C ASP A 937 -3.31 10.98 25.90
N VAL A 938 -3.36 9.77 25.34
CA VAL A 938 -2.57 9.42 24.16
C VAL A 938 -2.80 10.33 22.95
N TRP A 939 -4.04 10.80 22.70
CA TRP A 939 -4.33 11.73 21.59
C TRP A 939 -3.58 13.07 21.74
N VAL A 940 -3.45 13.59 22.96
CA VAL A 940 -2.66 14.80 23.22
C VAL A 940 -1.18 14.51 23.06
N GLY A 941 -0.72 13.37 23.60
CA GLY A 941 0.68 12.95 23.51
C GLY A 941 1.17 12.76 22.07
N THR A 942 0.37 12.12 21.21
CA THR A 942 0.69 11.91 19.78
C THR A 942 0.85 13.21 19.01
N LEU A 943 0.07 14.25 19.37
CA LEU A 943 0.13 15.56 18.73
C LEU A 943 1.25 16.44 19.29
N ALA A 944 1.69 16.17 20.52
CA ALA A 944 2.69 16.98 21.22
C ALA A 944 4.12 16.65 20.82
N GLU A 945 4.38 15.49 20.21
CA GLU A 945 5.72 15.09 19.81
C GLU A 945 6.29 15.97 18.69
N ASP A 946 7.58 16.31 18.79
CA ASP A 946 8.30 16.94 17.69
C ASP A 946 8.25 16.07 16.43
N HIS A 947 8.07 16.70 15.27
CA HIS A 947 7.91 15.97 14.01
C HIS A 947 9.18 15.23 13.60
N LEU A 948 9.00 14.05 13.02
CA LEU A 948 10.07 13.28 12.40
C LEU A 948 10.66 14.01 11.19
N PRO A 949 11.97 13.85 10.92
CA PRO A 949 12.60 14.47 9.75
C PRO A 949 11.88 14.12 8.43
N GLY A 950 11.41 15.14 7.73
CA GLY A 950 10.74 14.98 6.44
C GLY A 950 9.26 14.57 6.50
N GLY A 951 8.70 14.35 7.70
CA GLY A 951 7.27 14.17 7.97
C GLY A 951 6.66 15.37 8.70
N SER A 952 5.35 15.30 8.98
CA SER A 952 4.58 16.28 9.76
C SER A 952 3.97 15.66 11.03
N VAL A 953 4.53 14.54 11.50
CA VAL A 953 4.04 13.82 12.68
C VAL A 953 5.21 13.34 13.54
N GLY A 954 4.97 13.18 14.84
CA GLY A 954 5.95 12.58 15.77
C GLY A 954 6.09 11.06 15.64
N GLU A 955 7.01 10.50 16.42
CA GLU A 955 7.39 9.07 16.39
C GLU A 955 6.20 8.14 16.69
N LEU A 956 5.43 8.42 17.74
CA LEU A 956 4.31 7.59 18.15
C LEU A 956 3.18 7.65 17.12
N LEU A 957 2.82 8.86 16.67
CA LEU A 957 1.77 9.03 15.67
C LEU A 957 2.17 8.36 14.34
N GLY A 958 3.41 8.55 13.90
CA GLY A 958 3.97 7.88 12.74
C GLY A 958 3.87 6.36 12.86
N THR A 959 4.28 5.79 13.99
CA THR A 959 4.21 4.33 14.26
C THR A 959 2.78 3.80 14.15
N VAL A 960 1.80 4.50 14.73
CA VAL A 960 0.39 4.09 14.69
C VAL A 960 -0.19 4.12 13.27
N ILE A 961 0.13 5.16 12.49
CA ILE A 961 -0.36 5.30 11.11
C ILE A 961 0.30 4.26 10.20
N VAL A 962 1.62 4.07 10.31
CA VAL A 962 2.36 3.09 9.50
C VAL A 962 1.85 1.68 9.74
N ASP A 963 1.72 1.24 11.00
CA ASP A 963 1.16 -0.09 11.34
C ASP A 963 -0.20 -0.31 10.69
N GLN A 964 -1.13 0.65 10.86
CA GLN A 964 -2.49 0.46 10.37
C GLN A 964 -2.54 0.40 8.84
N PHE A 965 -1.89 1.33 8.13
CA PHE A 965 -1.95 1.36 6.67
C PHE A 965 -1.18 0.20 6.02
N GLN A 966 -0.11 -0.29 6.65
CA GLN A 966 0.55 -1.52 6.19
C GLN A 966 -0.36 -2.74 6.36
N ARG A 967 -1.02 -2.92 7.51
CA ARG A 967 -1.98 -4.02 7.70
C ARG A 967 -3.17 -3.94 6.73
N LEU A 968 -3.66 -2.74 6.45
CA LEU A 968 -4.72 -2.52 5.47
C LEU A 968 -4.32 -2.93 4.05
N ARG A 969 -3.06 -2.68 3.66
CA ARG A 969 -2.53 -3.06 2.36
C ARG A 969 -2.23 -4.56 2.30
N ASP A 970 -1.44 -5.05 3.25
CA ASP A 970 -0.87 -6.40 3.22
C ASP A 970 -1.94 -7.46 3.52
N GLY A 971 -2.96 -7.13 4.33
CA GLY A 971 -4.09 -7.99 4.63
C GLY A 971 -5.26 -7.93 3.64
N ASP A 972 -5.15 -7.15 2.54
CA ASP A 972 -6.19 -7.02 1.52
C ASP A 972 -5.86 -7.87 0.28
N ARG A 973 -6.54 -9.01 0.12
CA ARG A 973 -6.33 -9.91 -1.02
C ARG A 973 -6.65 -9.27 -2.36
N LEU A 974 -7.52 -8.27 -2.35
CA LEU A 974 -7.98 -7.58 -3.56
C LEU A 974 -7.28 -6.24 -3.74
N TRP A 975 -6.18 -5.99 -3.02
CA TRP A 975 -5.33 -4.82 -3.18
C TRP A 975 -5.03 -4.55 -4.66
N TYR A 976 -4.98 -3.28 -5.08
CA TYR A 976 -4.95 -2.95 -6.51
C TYR A 976 -3.75 -3.55 -7.26
N GLN A 977 -2.62 -3.75 -6.58
CA GLN A 977 -1.42 -4.37 -7.17
C GLN A 977 -1.55 -5.89 -7.35
N GLU A 978 -2.52 -6.53 -6.66
CA GLU A 978 -2.93 -7.93 -6.89
C GLU A 978 -4.03 -8.03 -7.95
N THR A 979 -4.86 -6.99 -8.07
CA THR A 979 -6.01 -6.96 -8.98
C THR A 979 -5.64 -6.53 -10.40
N PHE A 980 -4.70 -5.59 -10.55
CA PHE A 980 -4.31 -5.02 -11.83
C PHE A 980 -2.87 -5.35 -12.17
N SER A 981 -2.59 -5.45 -13.47
CA SER A 981 -1.22 -5.63 -13.98
C SER A 981 -0.97 -4.80 -15.24
N GLY A 982 0.29 -4.73 -15.67
CA GLY A 982 0.67 -4.11 -16.93
C GLY A 982 0.25 -2.63 -17.05
N GLN A 983 -0.44 -2.29 -18.15
CA GLN A 983 -0.83 -0.90 -18.43
C GLN A 983 -1.92 -0.38 -17.49
N GLN A 984 -2.82 -1.23 -17.00
CA GLN A 984 -3.89 -0.83 -16.07
C GLN A 984 -3.29 -0.47 -14.71
N LEU A 985 -2.41 -1.32 -14.19
CA LEU A 985 -1.68 -1.03 -12.96
C LEU A 985 -0.87 0.27 -13.10
N GLN A 986 -0.09 0.38 -14.17
CA GLN A 986 0.70 1.57 -14.43
C GLN A 986 -0.13 2.84 -14.63
N HIS A 987 -1.36 2.71 -15.13
CA HIS A 987 -2.29 3.83 -15.23
C HIS A 987 -2.72 4.28 -13.83
N ILE A 988 -3.20 3.36 -13.00
CA ILE A 988 -3.62 3.61 -11.61
C ILE A 988 -2.48 4.23 -10.79
N GLU A 989 -1.28 3.68 -10.85
CA GLU A 989 -0.10 4.18 -10.10
C GLU A 989 0.34 5.58 -10.55
N ARG A 990 -0.01 5.99 -11.78
CA ARG A 990 0.31 7.32 -12.31
C ARG A 990 -0.80 8.34 -12.08
N THR A 991 -2.03 7.89 -11.84
CA THR A 991 -3.16 8.78 -11.57
C THR A 991 -2.92 9.52 -10.27
N ARG A 992 -3.00 10.85 -10.34
CA ARG A 992 -2.94 11.73 -9.16
C ARG A 992 -4.32 12.22 -8.78
N LEU A 993 -4.46 12.69 -7.55
CA LEU A 993 -5.70 13.36 -7.15
C LEU A 993 -5.98 14.61 -8.02
N SER A 994 -4.95 15.32 -8.47
CA SER A 994 -5.12 16.42 -9.43
C SER A 994 -5.76 15.96 -10.74
N ASP A 995 -5.38 14.78 -11.25
CA ASP A 995 -5.87 14.26 -12.52
C ASP A 995 -7.35 13.86 -12.40
N VAL A 996 -7.75 13.30 -11.25
CA VAL A 996 -9.16 12.99 -10.94
C VAL A 996 -9.97 14.29 -10.83
N ILE A 997 -9.46 15.32 -10.16
CA ILE A 997 -10.15 16.61 -10.06
C ILE A 997 -10.34 17.24 -11.44
N GLU A 998 -9.28 17.36 -12.24
CA GLU A 998 -9.36 17.97 -13.58
C GLU A 998 -10.26 17.20 -14.54
N ARG A 999 -10.36 15.87 -14.40
CA ARG A 999 -11.22 15.02 -15.23
C ARG A 999 -12.72 15.20 -14.96
N ASN A 1000 -13.08 15.61 -13.73
CA ASN A 1000 -14.45 15.62 -13.23
C ASN A 1000 -14.98 17.01 -12.87
N THR A 1001 -14.22 18.06 -13.20
CA THR A 1001 -14.56 19.47 -12.95
C THR A 1001 -14.14 20.34 -14.13
N ASP A 1002 -14.52 21.62 -14.13
CA ASP A 1002 -14.02 22.62 -15.09
C ASP A 1002 -12.76 23.33 -14.55
N LEU A 1003 -12.13 22.77 -13.50
CA LEU A 1003 -10.94 23.34 -12.90
C LEU A 1003 -9.73 23.20 -13.82
N THR A 1004 -8.90 24.24 -13.81
CA THR A 1004 -7.60 24.27 -14.47
C THR A 1004 -6.55 24.85 -13.53
N SER A 1005 -5.27 24.66 -13.90
CA SER A 1005 -4.13 25.21 -13.16
C SER A 1005 -4.07 24.73 -11.71
N LEU A 1006 -4.38 23.45 -11.47
CA LEU A 1006 -4.09 22.81 -10.19
C LEU A 1006 -2.61 22.48 -10.12
N GLN A 1007 -2.06 22.49 -8.91
CA GLN A 1007 -0.73 21.94 -8.69
C GLN A 1007 -0.77 20.42 -8.89
N ARG A 1008 0.37 19.87 -9.32
CA ARG A 1008 0.47 18.44 -9.64
C ARG A 1008 0.25 17.54 -8.42
N ASN A 1009 0.71 17.96 -7.24
CA ASN A 1009 0.41 17.29 -5.99
C ASN A 1009 -0.42 18.24 -5.13
N VAL A 1010 -1.73 17.99 -5.08
CA VAL A 1010 -2.70 18.87 -4.39
C VAL A 1010 -2.54 18.87 -2.88
N PHE A 1011 -1.77 17.96 -2.28
CA PHE A 1011 -1.47 17.92 -0.84
C PHE A 1011 -0.45 18.98 -0.40
N PHE A 1012 0.17 19.69 -1.34
CA PHE A 1012 1.09 20.78 -1.04
C PHE A 1012 0.65 22.07 -1.72
N VAL A 1013 0.82 23.19 -1.04
CA VAL A 1013 0.70 24.53 -1.64
C VAL A 1013 2.07 24.91 -2.24
N PRO A 1014 2.13 25.27 -3.54
CA PRO A 1014 3.40 25.65 -4.16
C PRO A 1014 4.03 26.90 -3.53
N ASP A 1015 5.28 26.79 -3.07
CA ASP A 1015 6.04 27.93 -2.59
C ASP A 1015 6.30 28.94 -3.71
N ASN A 1016 5.96 30.21 -3.48
CA ASN A 1016 6.25 31.32 -4.43
C ASN A 1016 7.76 31.51 -4.72
N ASN A 1017 8.66 30.87 -3.96
CA ASN A 1017 10.12 30.90 -4.15
C ASN A 1017 10.72 29.60 -4.70
N SER A 1018 9.92 28.55 -4.91
CA SER A 1018 10.40 27.23 -5.30
C SER A 1018 9.96 26.91 -6.73
N ARG A 1019 10.70 27.43 -7.72
CA ARG A 1019 10.60 26.89 -9.08
C ARG A 1019 11.28 25.52 -9.13
N LEU A 1020 10.56 24.43 -8.98
CA LEU A 1020 11.00 23.09 -9.40
C LEU A 1020 9.77 22.29 -9.90
N VAL A 1021 9.63 22.13 -11.22
CA VAL A 1021 10.04 20.99 -12.11
C VAL A 1021 9.00 19.88 -12.12
#